data_AF-A0A1I4AQ55-F1
#
_entry.id   AF-A0A1I4AQ55-F1
#
_cell.length_a   1.000
_cell.length_b   1.000
_cell.length_c   1.000
_cell.angle_alpha   90.00
_cell.angle_beta   90.00
_cell.angle_gamma   90.00
#
_symmetry.space_group_name_H-M   'P 1'
#
loop_
_entity.id
_entity.type
_entity.pdbx_description
1 polymer ?
#
loop_
_entity_poly.entity_id
_entity_poly.type
_entity_poly.pdbx_seq_one_letter_code
_entity_poly.pdbx_strand_id
1 'polypeptide(L)'
;MKIIKIIGISLLVVLILVCVYGYSNMRDRHRGYSVDLKIESREPRIMRAGFAAVTITPEYMEPWNDVDNNARYEPEKGDTYEDLNGNGKFDTYWIAGFGNRVAAQGVHDDLWARTMVLDDGNTRLAVVAVDVIGMFHPMVVDIRKMLPEEAGITYLVITSTHTHEAPDLLGLWGESPLKSGVNKEWKEYIKKRVVQSVVEAVEALRPAHFRFSQNLTEGMVTLKDTREPYVFDAGLRMMQVTDAETLQTLGTLIQWANHPETLWSKNLYISSDFPHYLREAVEKGVYYGDSLVRKGVGGVALYVNGAVGGLMTTHASMEVHDPFRDTVYVEPSFDKIRAQGDTLGLIILRTMEEKAVEVREAGINLRAKTFELPLKNKLFRLAAAIGLMDADMTGWMKKRTEAAVWSIGPAGFITFPGELYPEILNGGVVALPGRDFPVDPRETPPLRDLMQGEFRFGIGLANDEIGYIIPKSQWDVKKPYVYRDKPYYGEQNSLGPETAPLLYKELHQLLEELPATLPLSSKTEQIRDAVLERVISEVPAEKLNEVNNQQLLGRISEEEKEIFANEHWRFTVDAPALVSVMRHKGQEIVPFWLEEKGFRKTGMSVSNENYEYEVWQKEFPVGEISLGINGFDLHRVVYFVTIGPVAGNKMPKILHHSPDRWKVIRMEKGAYTYNDWDELVIEQLPEELEGHVLFTTIRGRAREAAVLNSFRETAYPASPDADQIILTWCDDPATTQAIQWRTDTSVAKMTLRYWSENNNKGEFSEALASQQLLSDKYIHNNPDVKHWEVNITGLQPDTEYSYLIYNADNRKESPVCSFRTAPQGKSPFSFIYLGDTHNDDIVEPVLKQAVKEAPDAAFLVHSGDHVNTGLFRDLWDKYLHSGRDIFPGLAFVPTLGNHDSQDGLPPTLYTQLFMLPQDTACGLSPERNYAFSYGDARFYMIDATGDIEKIACWLEEELRQTKEKWKIAVTHFPPYATDSSYPEIRRSWCSLFDKYHVDLVLSGHVHQYFRSYPINNEQVVTDSGKGTLYVSSVTVEPRKPEPASEKYNEVYANKGGLFQIIRIDNNTLDFISKGIDGVITDQFQLKK
;
A
#
# COMPACT_ATOMS: atom_id res chain seq x y z
N MET A 1 46.59 48.43 32.83
CA MET A 1 45.11 48.39 32.89
C MET A 1 44.40 48.80 31.59
N LYS A 2 44.65 49.98 30.98
CA LYS A 2 43.97 50.39 29.73
C LYS A 2 44.22 49.44 28.54
N ILE A 3 45.46 48.98 28.35
CA ILE A 3 45.82 48.02 27.28
C ILE A 3 45.10 46.69 27.44
N ILE A 4 45.03 46.15 28.67
CA ILE A 4 44.31 44.89 28.97
C ILE A 4 42.81 45.03 28.67
N LYS A 5 42.20 46.19 28.96
CA LYS A 5 40.80 46.46 28.60
C LYS A 5 40.59 46.53 27.09
N ILE A 6 41.50 47.16 26.35
CA ILE A 6 41.41 47.24 24.87
C ILE A 6 41.57 45.86 24.23
N ILE A 7 42.54 45.05 24.70
CA ILE A 7 42.72 43.67 24.25
C ILE A 7 41.48 42.83 24.59
N GLY A 8 40.94 42.95 25.80
CA GLY A 8 39.73 42.23 26.22
C GLY A 8 38.49 42.59 25.38
N ILE A 9 38.28 43.88 25.08
CA ILE A 9 37.19 44.33 24.20
C ILE A 9 37.41 43.83 22.77
N SER A 10 38.64 43.89 22.26
CA SER A 10 38.96 43.41 20.90
C SER A 10 38.71 41.91 20.76
N LEU A 11 39.12 41.11 21.76
CA LEU A 11 38.85 39.67 21.81
C LEU A 11 37.35 39.38 21.89
N LEU A 12 36.59 40.17 22.66
CA LEU A 12 35.13 40.03 22.74
C LEU A 12 34.45 40.35 21.40
N VAL A 13 34.88 41.41 20.70
CA VAL A 13 34.37 41.76 19.37
C VAL A 13 34.67 40.65 18.36
N VAL A 14 35.89 40.12 18.35
CA VAL A 14 36.27 38.98 17.49
C VAL A 14 35.42 37.76 17.81
N LEU A 15 35.21 37.44 19.09
CA LEU A 15 34.37 36.32 19.52
C LEU A 15 32.91 36.52 19.04
N ILE A 16 32.35 37.73 19.17
CA ILE A 16 31.00 38.05 18.68
C ILE A 16 30.94 37.87 17.17
N LEU A 17 31.92 38.37 16.40
CA LEU A 17 31.95 38.22 14.95
C LEU A 17 32.03 36.75 14.51
N VAL A 18 32.85 35.94 15.18
CA VAL A 18 32.94 34.49 14.94
C VAL A 18 31.60 33.80 15.25
N CYS A 19 30.97 34.13 16.37
CA CYS A 19 29.65 33.59 16.73
C CYS A 19 28.56 34.00 15.72
N VAL A 20 28.56 35.26 15.25
CA VAL A 20 27.61 35.75 14.24
C VAL A 20 27.85 35.08 12.89
N TYR A 21 29.10 34.94 12.47
CA TYR A 21 29.46 34.21 11.25
C TYR A 21 29.00 32.75 11.31
N GLY A 22 29.31 32.06 12.41
CA GLY A 22 28.88 30.68 12.64
C GLY A 22 27.36 30.52 12.66
N TYR A 23 26.66 31.41 13.37
CA TYR A 23 25.20 31.43 13.36
C TYR A 23 24.63 31.70 11.96
N SER A 24 25.23 32.61 11.20
CA SER A 24 24.80 32.94 9.84
C SER A 24 24.91 31.75 8.89
N ASN A 25 25.96 30.94 9.02
CA ASN A 25 26.16 29.75 8.17
C ASN A 25 25.19 28.61 8.52
N MET A 26 24.88 28.45 9.81
CA MET A 26 24.00 27.38 10.31
C MET A 26 22.52 27.75 10.34
N ARG A 27 22.12 29.00 10.00
CA ARG A 27 20.72 29.42 10.09
C ARG A 27 19.84 28.64 9.11
N ASP A 28 18.66 28.22 9.54
CA ASP A 28 17.59 27.75 8.65
C ASP A 28 17.30 28.81 7.58
N ARG A 29 17.60 28.47 6.31
CA ARG A 29 17.38 29.36 5.16
C ARG A 29 15.93 29.30 4.67
N HIS A 30 15.19 28.27 5.05
CA HIS A 30 13.84 27.98 4.62
C HIS A 30 12.91 27.85 5.84
N ARG A 31 12.93 28.86 6.72
CA ARG A 31 12.03 28.91 7.88
C ARG A 31 10.57 28.80 7.42
N GLY A 32 9.83 27.91 8.07
CA GLY A 32 8.42 27.64 7.76
C GLY A 32 8.17 26.70 6.59
N TYR A 33 9.21 26.21 5.91
CA TYR A 33 9.04 25.14 4.93
C TYR A 33 8.78 23.80 5.62
N SER A 34 7.70 23.14 5.24
CA SER A 34 7.34 21.79 5.66
C SER A 34 6.57 21.10 4.55
N VAL A 35 6.72 19.78 4.46
CA VAL A 35 5.88 18.91 3.63
C VAL A 35 5.15 17.96 4.57
N ASP A 36 3.84 17.83 4.36
CA ASP A 36 2.99 16.85 5.03
C ASP A 36 1.83 16.50 4.09
N LEU A 37 2.11 15.70 3.07
CA LEU A 37 1.16 15.34 2.01
C LEU A 37 0.65 13.92 2.24
N LYS A 38 -0.67 13.72 2.14
CA LYS A 38 -1.33 12.42 2.05
C LYS A 38 -2.32 12.48 0.90
N ILE A 39 -2.07 11.68 -0.13
CA ILE A 39 -2.88 11.62 -1.36
C ILE A 39 -3.29 10.17 -1.56
N GLU A 40 -4.58 9.97 -1.77
CA GLU A 40 -5.20 8.70 -2.09
C GLU A 40 -5.82 8.81 -3.49
N SER A 41 -5.39 7.93 -4.38
CA SER A 41 -6.02 7.73 -5.68
C SER A 41 -7.07 6.63 -5.56
N ARG A 42 -8.34 7.03 -5.68
CA ARG A 42 -9.49 6.12 -5.54
C ARG A 42 -9.89 5.44 -6.86
N GLU A 43 -9.42 5.93 -8.00
CA GLU A 43 -9.75 5.39 -9.32
C GLU A 43 -8.49 5.29 -10.20
N PRO A 44 -8.11 4.08 -10.66
CA PRO A 44 -7.10 3.91 -11.70
C PRO A 44 -7.58 4.54 -13.01
N ARG A 45 -6.67 5.16 -13.75
CA ARG A 45 -6.94 5.71 -15.08
C ARG A 45 -5.71 5.66 -15.95
N ILE A 46 -5.87 5.94 -17.24
CA ILE A 46 -4.74 6.09 -18.16
C ILE A 46 -3.87 7.24 -17.65
N MET A 47 -2.65 6.91 -17.26
CA MET A 47 -1.67 7.86 -16.77
C MET A 47 -1.12 8.69 -17.93
N ARG A 48 -0.57 9.86 -17.61
CA ARG A 48 0.31 10.59 -18.51
C ARG A 48 1.73 10.55 -17.96
N ALA A 49 2.70 10.44 -18.86
CA ALA A 49 4.10 10.47 -18.51
C ALA A 49 4.91 11.31 -19.49
N GLY A 50 5.96 11.95 -18.98
CA GLY A 50 6.87 12.76 -19.76
C GLY A 50 8.28 12.66 -19.21
N PHE A 51 9.26 12.73 -20.10
CA PHE A 51 10.66 12.50 -19.79
C PHE A 51 11.55 13.55 -20.44
N ALA A 52 12.64 13.90 -19.76
CA ALA A 52 13.66 14.80 -20.28
C ALA A 52 15.05 14.44 -19.75
N ALA A 53 16.07 14.79 -20.52
CA ALA A 53 17.47 14.66 -20.14
C ALA A 53 18.20 15.95 -20.50
N VAL A 54 18.71 16.64 -19.49
CA VAL A 54 19.36 17.95 -19.62
C VAL A 54 20.78 17.86 -19.07
N THR A 55 21.76 18.27 -19.86
CA THR A 55 23.17 18.26 -19.43
C THR A 55 23.43 19.26 -18.30
N ILE A 56 24.24 18.85 -17.33
CA ILE A 56 24.71 19.69 -16.21
C ILE A 56 26.25 19.79 -16.15
N THR A 57 26.93 19.22 -17.13
CA THR A 57 28.39 19.27 -17.30
C THR A 57 28.89 20.72 -17.28
N PRO A 58 29.98 21.03 -16.55
CA PRO A 58 30.63 22.33 -16.65
C PRO A 58 31.12 22.67 -18.06
N GLU A 59 30.93 23.91 -18.50
CA GLU A 59 31.27 24.34 -19.87
C GLU A 59 32.74 24.77 -20.04
N TYR A 60 33.43 25.15 -18.96
CA TYR A 60 34.79 25.69 -19.00
C TYR A 60 35.63 25.20 -17.83
N MET A 61 36.83 24.69 -18.09
CA MET A 61 37.85 24.39 -17.08
C MET A 61 39.24 24.52 -17.67
N GLU A 62 40.23 24.78 -16.81
CA GLU A 62 41.63 24.89 -17.21
C GLU A 62 42.38 23.56 -17.06
N PRO A 63 43.10 23.11 -18.11
CA PRO A 63 43.91 21.92 -18.01
C PRO A 63 45.10 22.17 -17.09
N TRP A 64 45.52 21.11 -16.40
CA TRP A 64 46.68 21.14 -15.52
C TRP A 64 47.50 19.86 -15.68
N ASN A 65 48.77 19.93 -15.34
CA ASN A 65 49.69 18.80 -15.42
C ASN A 65 49.98 18.25 -14.03
N ASP A 66 49.73 16.95 -13.84
CA ASP A 66 50.09 16.17 -12.67
C ASP A 66 51.51 15.61 -12.84
N VAL A 67 52.50 16.21 -12.16
CA VAL A 67 53.92 15.89 -12.37
C VAL A 67 54.31 14.55 -11.75
N ASP A 68 53.74 14.19 -10.60
CA ASP A 68 54.10 12.97 -9.86
C ASP A 68 53.07 11.84 -10.00
N ASN A 69 52.02 12.04 -10.81
CA ASN A 69 50.97 11.10 -11.17
C ASN A 69 50.20 10.58 -9.93
N ASN A 70 49.98 11.47 -8.96
CA ASN A 70 49.29 11.17 -7.71
C ASN A 70 47.80 11.57 -7.72
N ALA A 71 47.33 12.16 -8.83
CA ALA A 71 45.99 12.68 -9.06
C ALA A 71 45.57 13.79 -8.08
N ARG A 72 46.51 14.60 -7.61
CA ARG A 72 46.28 15.74 -6.70
C ARG A 72 47.01 16.96 -7.22
N TYR A 73 46.30 18.08 -7.33
CA TYR A 73 46.90 19.36 -7.70
C TYR A 73 47.66 19.96 -6.52
N GLU A 74 48.99 19.97 -6.64
CA GLU A 74 49.95 20.40 -5.63
C GLU A 74 51.01 21.33 -6.26
N PRO A 75 50.72 22.64 -6.39
CA PRO A 75 51.66 23.61 -6.95
C PRO A 75 53.03 23.61 -6.27
N GLU A 76 53.07 23.31 -4.97
CA GLU A 76 54.30 23.17 -4.19
C GLU A 76 55.21 22.01 -4.63
N LYS A 77 54.65 21.01 -5.33
CA LYS A 77 55.38 19.86 -5.89
C LYS A 77 55.70 20.00 -7.38
N GLY A 78 55.27 21.10 -8.01
CA GLY A 78 55.60 21.42 -9.40
C GLY A 78 54.43 21.34 -10.37
N ASP A 79 53.21 21.09 -9.91
CA ASP A 79 52.04 21.09 -10.78
C ASP A 79 51.74 22.49 -11.31
N THR A 80 51.40 22.57 -12.59
CA THR A 80 51.12 23.82 -13.30
C THR A 80 49.81 23.70 -14.07
N TYR A 81 49.13 24.84 -14.27
CA TYR A 81 47.93 24.94 -15.10
C TYR A 81 48.14 25.93 -16.23
N GLU A 82 47.35 25.79 -17.29
CA GLU A 82 47.28 26.77 -18.38
C GLU A 82 46.18 27.79 -18.06
N ASP A 83 46.58 29.03 -17.76
CA ASP A 83 45.66 30.16 -17.54
C ASP A 83 45.07 30.61 -18.88
N LEU A 84 43.97 29.99 -19.30
CA LEU A 84 43.38 30.18 -20.63
C LEU A 84 42.65 31.52 -20.74
N ASN A 85 42.20 32.11 -19.62
CA ASN A 85 41.47 33.39 -19.61
C ASN A 85 42.32 34.60 -19.15
N GLY A 86 43.56 34.36 -18.69
CA GLY A 86 44.54 35.38 -18.33
C GLY A 86 44.27 36.08 -17.00
N ASN A 87 43.49 35.47 -16.09
CA ASN A 87 43.10 36.08 -14.82
C ASN A 87 44.04 35.72 -13.64
N GLY A 88 45.01 34.83 -13.86
CA GLY A 88 45.99 34.37 -12.88
C GLY A 88 45.42 33.48 -11.77
N LYS A 89 44.24 32.87 -11.98
CA LYS A 89 43.59 31.92 -11.07
C LYS A 89 43.41 30.59 -11.77
N PHE A 90 43.52 29.51 -11.00
CA PHE A 90 43.24 28.18 -11.49
C PHE A 90 41.73 27.94 -11.54
N ASP A 91 41.13 28.11 -12.71
CA ASP A 91 39.69 28.00 -12.93
C ASP A 91 39.33 26.57 -13.35
N THR A 92 39.19 25.69 -12.35
CA THR A 92 38.75 24.30 -12.54
C THR A 92 37.75 23.88 -11.46
N TYR A 93 37.36 22.60 -11.49
CA TYR A 93 36.44 21.97 -10.57
C TYR A 93 37.14 20.91 -9.71
N TRP A 94 36.80 20.87 -8.43
CA TRP A 94 37.26 19.81 -7.53
C TRP A 94 36.31 18.63 -7.60
N ILE A 95 36.81 17.43 -7.89
CA ILE A 95 36.03 16.19 -7.96
C ILE A 95 35.74 15.67 -6.55
N ALA A 96 34.49 15.24 -6.32
CA ALA A 96 33.99 14.80 -5.03
C ALA A 96 34.35 13.34 -4.69
N GLY A 97 34.21 12.92 -3.43
CA GLY A 97 34.37 11.52 -3.00
C GLY A 97 35.77 11.16 -2.48
N PHE A 98 36.77 11.09 -3.35
CA PHE A 98 38.06 10.44 -3.04
C PHE A 98 39.16 11.32 -2.39
N GLY A 99 38.82 12.52 -1.92
CA GLY A 99 39.70 13.36 -1.11
C GLY A 99 39.89 14.77 -1.66
N ASN A 100 40.61 15.61 -0.91
CA ASN A 100 40.89 16.98 -1.32
C ASN A 100 41.97 17.01 -2.42
N ARG A 101 42.05 18.13 -3.14
CA ARG A 101 43.01 18.42 -4.23
C ARG A 101 42.82 17.61 -5.52
N VAL A 102 41.72 16.87 -5.69
CA VAL A 102 41.42 16.19 -6.96
C VAL A 102 40.80 17.21 -7.92
N ALA A 103 41.59 17.76 -8.84
CA ALA A 103 41.15 18.77 -9.79
C ALA A 103 40.83 18.13 -11.16
N ALA A 104 39.69 18.46 -11.75
CA ALA A 104 39.30 17.98 -13.07
C ALA A 104 40.29 18.49 -14.15
N GLN A 105 40.67 17.59 -15.06
CA GLN A 105 41.47 17.87 -16.26
C GLN A 105 40.62 17.92 -17.53
N GLY A 106 39.41 17.39 -17.50
CA GLY A 106 38.52 17.34 -18.65
C GLY A 106 37.19 16.65 -18.35
N VAL A 107 36.44 16.37 -19.39
CA VAL A 107 35.16 15.64 -19.36
C VAL A 107 35.31 14.40 -20.23
N HIS A 108 34.98 13.22 -19.70
CA HIS A 108 34.90 11.98 -20.47
C HIS A 108 33.51 11.80 -21.08
N ASP A 109 32.47 11.97 -20.27
CA ASP A 109 31.06 11.94 -20.66
C ASP A 109 30.25 12.97 -19.89
N ASP A 110 29.11 13.36 -20.46
CA ASP A 110 28.24 14.36 -19.86
C ASP A 110 27.65 13.89 -18.52
N LEU A 111 27.51 14.84 -17.60
CA LEU A 111 26.67 14.73 -16.41
C LEU A 111 25.25 15.17 -16.76
N TRP A 112 24.23 14.55 -16.16
CA TRP A 112 22.83 14.80 -16.49
C TRP A 112 21.97 15.14 -15.27
N ALA A 113 20.96 15.98 -15.49
CA ALA A 113 19.70 15.94 -14.78
C ALA A 113 18.68 15.22 -15.69
N ARG A 114 18.15 14.09 -15.23
CA ARG A 114 17.17 13.30 -16.00
C ARG A 114 15.88 13.19 -15.23
N THR A 115 14.77 13.58 -15.85
CA THR A 115 13.47 13.71 -15.20
C THR A 115 12.47 12.75 -15.79
N MET A 116 11.69 12.15 -14.91
CA MET A 116 10.42 11.50 -15.20
C MET A 116 9.32 12.29 -14.48
N VAL A 117 8.26 12.63 -15.20
CA VAL A 117 7.02 13.19 -14.66
C VAL A 117 5.90 12.21 -14.92
N LEU A 118 5.16 11.85 -13.87
CA LEU A 118 3.97 11.01 -13.91
C LEU A 118 2.77 11.82 -13.45
N ASP A 119 1.65 11.69 -14.15
CA ASP A 119 0.46 12.49 -13.92
C ASP A 119 -0.79 11.62 -14.06
N ASP A 120 -1.55 11.48 -12.97
CA ASP A 120 -2.83 10.78 -12.99
C ASP A 120 -4.00 11.72 -13.31
N GLY A 121 -3.80 13.02 -13.43
CA GLY A 121 -4.83 14.04 -13.64
C GLY A 121 -5.25 14.77 -12.37
N ASN A 122 -4.98 14.20 -11.19
CA ASN A 122 -5.12 14.87 -9.88
C ASN A 122 -3.76 15.13 -9.23
N THR A 123 -2.80 14.24 -9.45
CA THR A 123 -1.47 14.22 -8.84
C THR A 123 -0.42 14.18 -9.93
N ARG A 124 0.54 15.12 -9.87
CA ARG A 124 1.70 15.15 -10.74
C ARG A 124 2.98 14.97 -9.92
N LEU A 125 3.57 13.78 -10.02
CA LEU A 125 4.79 13.39 -9.32
C LEU A 125 5.99 13.48 -10.27
N ALA A 126 7.03 14.23 -9.88
CA ALA A 126 8.28 14.30 -10.61
C ALA A 126 9.40 13.58 -9.85
N VAL A 127 10.25 12.84 -10.56
CA VAL A 127 11.50 12.26 -10.05
C VAL A 127 12.63 12.73 -10.94
N VAL A 128 13.67 13.32 -10.35
CA VAL A 128 14.88 13.76 -11.05
C VAL A 128 16.08 13.01 -10.51
N ALA A 129 16.79 12.30 -11.39
CA ALA A 129 18.11 11.75 -11.11
C ALA A 129 19.19 12.74 -11.56
N VAL A 130 20.09 13.12 -10.66
CA VAL A 130 21.15 14.11 -10.91
C VAL A 130 22.52 13.45 -10.76
N ASP A 131 23.38 13.60 -11.76
CA ASP A 131 24.74 13.06 -11.76
C ASP A 131 25.69 13.91 -10.89
N VAL A 132 25.55 13.75 -9.57
CA VAL A 132 26.36 14.37 -8.52
C VAL A 132 26.54 13.40 -7.35
N ILE A 133 27.48 13.70 -6.46
CA ILE A 133 27.69 12.92 -5.25
C ILE A 133 26.52 13.03 -4.27
N GLY A 134 25.84 14.16 -4.19
CA GLY A 134 24.78 14.37 -3.22
C GLY A 134 24.31 15.81 -3.18
N MET A 135 23.15 16.05 -2.58
CA MET A 135 22.56 17.37 -2.46
C MET A 135 21.99 17.58 -1.06
N PHE A 136 22.34 18.69 -0.40
CA PHE A 136 21.68 19.05 0.85
C PHE A 136 20.26 19.56 0.61
N HIS A 137 19.36 19.24 1.55
CA HIS A 137 17.95 19.62 1.54
C HIS A 137 17.67 21.10 1.20
N PRO A 138 18.45 22.11 1.66
CA PRO A 138 18.20 23.51 1.27
C PRO A 138 18.25 23.74 -0.24
N MET A 139 19.17 23.09 -0.95
CA MET A 139 19.26 23.18 -2.41
C MET A 139 18.05 22.52 -3.09
N VAL A 140 17.53 21.43 -2.52
CA VAL A 140 16.28 20.79 -2.99
C VAL A 140 15.10 21.74 -2.83
N VAL A 141 15.00 22.45 -1.69
CA VAL A 141 13.95 23.45 -1.47
C VAL A 141 14.11 24.65 -2.40
N ASP A 142 15.33 25.13 -2.66
CA ASP A 142 15.60 26.18 -3.64
C ASP A 142 15.05 25.80 -5.02
N ILE A 143 15.35 24.58 -5.49
CA ILE A 143 14.89 24.07 -6.80
C ILE A 143 13.37 24.01 -6.85
N ARG A 144 12.71 23.47 -5.81
CA ARG A 144 11.25 23.40 -5.76
C ARG A 144 10.60 24.78 -5.80
N LYS A 145 11.21 25.79 -5.16
CA LYS A 145 10.73 27.18 -5.20
C LYS A 145 10.97 27.88 -6.55
N MET A 146 11.91 27.37 -7.35
CA MET A 146 12.19 27.90 -8.69
C MET A 146 11.29 27.29 -9.78
N LEU A 147 10.53 26.25 -9.47
CA LEU A 147 9.58 25.67 -10.43
C LEU A 147 8.45 26.65 -10.74
N PRO A 148 8.07 26.79 -12.02
CA PRO A 148 6.90 27.58 -12.41
C PRO A 148 5.61 26.91 -11.90
N GLU A 149 4.64 27.70 -11.46
CA GLU A 149 3.36 27.20 -10.92
C GLU A 149 2.58 26.40 -11.97
N GLU A 150 2.66 26.81 -13.24
CA GLU A 150 2.05 26.14 -14.39
C GLU A 150 2.63 24.74 -14.67
N ALA A 151 3.83 24.41 -14.14
CA ALA A 151 4.33 23.03 -14.21
C ALA A 151 3.47 22.07 -13.38
N GLY A 152 2.65 22.58 -12.45
CA GLY A 152 1.64 21.81 -11.73
C GLY A 152 2.18 20.64 -10.91
N ILE A 153 3.46 20.67 -10.54
CA ILE A 153 4.11 19.56 -9.81
C ILE A 153 3.57 19.51 -8.39
N THR A 154 2.87 18.43 -8.05
CA THR A 154 2.38 18.17 -6.68
C THR A 154 3.54 17.88 -5.74
N TYR A 155 4.48 17.05 -6.18
CA TYR A 155 5.66 16.69 -5.40
C TYR A 155 6.84 16.35 -6.33
N LEU A 156 8.04 16.81 -5.96
CA LEU A 156 9.27 16.60 -6.73
C LEU A 156 10.29 15.86 -5.86
N VAL A 157 10.64 14.64 -6.22
CA VAL A 157 11.78 13.91 -5.67
C VAL A 157 13.04 14.27 -6.45
N ILE A 158 14.11 14.64 -5.75
CA ILE A 158 15.44 14.84 -6.34
C ILE A 158 16.38 13.81 -5.71
N THR A 159 16.96 12.93 -6.52
CA THR A 159 17.92 11.90 -6.09
C THR A 159 19.24 12.08 -6.83
N SER A 160 20.34 11.76 -6.15
CA SER A 160 21.69 11.80 -6.71
C SER A 160 22.10 10.39 -7.16
N THR A 161 22.76 10.27 -8.31
CA THR A 161 23.32 8.96 -8.72
C THR A 161 24.48 8.52 -7.83
N HIS A 162 25.05 9.46 -7.07
CA HIS A 162 26.21 9.28 -6.21
C HIS A 162 27.54 9.16 -6.96
N THR A 163 27.64 9.67 -8.20
CA THR A 163 28.92 9.59 -8.92
C THR A 163 30.04 10.31 -8.14
N HIS A 164 31.16 9.61 -7.95
CA HIS A 164 32.39 10.15 -7.35
C HIS A 164 33.28 10.85 -8.39
N GLU A 165 32.79 11.05 -9.61
CA GLU A 165 33.52 11.66 -10.72
C GLU A 165 32.87 12.99 -11.17
N ALA A 166 32.05 13.60 -10.31
CA ALA A 166 31.42 14.90 -10.53
C ALA A 166 32.04 15.99 -9.62
N PRO A 167 31.94 17.28 -10.00
CA PRO A 167 32.38 18.37 -9.15
C PRO A 167 31.69 18.40 -7.77
N ASP A 168 32.41 18.86 -6.75
CA ASP A 168 31.92 18.95 -5.38
C ASP A 168 30.71 19.88 -5.24
N LEU A 169 29.61 19.30 -4.76
CA LEU A 169 28.37 20.00 -4.46
C LEU A 169 28.07 20.08 -2.95
N LEU A 170 28.78 19.31 -2.12
CA LEU A 170 28.59 19.24 -0.67
C LEU A 170 29.57 20.12 0.10
N GLY A 171 30.72 20.43 -0.49
CA GLY A 171 31.74 21.31 0.07
C GLY A 171 32.85 20.60 0.85
N LEU A 172 32.92 19.27 0.78
CA LEU A 172 33.87 18.45 1.54
C LEU A 172 35.20 18.23 0.80
N TRP A 173 35.27 18.50 -0.49
CA TRP A 173 36.40 18.13 -1.36
C TRP A 173 36.88 19.34 -2.16
N GLY A 174 37.76 20.15 -1.58
CA GLY A 174 38.36 21.31 -2.23
C GLY A 174 39.89 21.29 -2.21
N GLU A 175 40.50 22.47 -2.22
CA GLU A 175 41.97 22.65 -2.16
C GLU A 175 42.59 22.11 -0.84
N SER A 176 41.79 22.07 0.23
CA SER A 176 42.22 21.57 1.55
C SER A 176 41.00 21.21 2.40
N PRO A 177 41.15 20.42 3.49
CA PRO A 177 40.04 20.07 4.38
C PRO A 177 39.28 21.23 5.04
N LEU A 178 39.78 22.47 4.93
CA LEU A 178 39.14 23.68 5.47
C LEU A 178 38.61 24.62 4.38
N LYS A 179 38.75 24.27 3.10
CA LYS A 179 38.27 25.05 1.95
C LYS A 179 37.29 24.22 1.14
N SER A 180 36.09 24.76 0.94
CA SER A 180 35.03 24.11 0.17
C SER A 180 35.41 23.97 -1.30
N GLY A 181 35.08 22.82 -1.91
CA GLY A 181 35.23 22.60 -3.35
C GLY A 181 34.10 23.16 -4.20
N VAL A 182 33.02 23.62 -3.57
CA VAL A 182 31.80 24.06 -4.27
C VAL A 182 32.06 25.30 -5.13
N ASN A 183 31.92 25.11 -6.43
CA ASN A 183 31.82 26.22 -7.37
C ASN A 183 30.38 26.80 -7.33
N LYS A 184 30.27 28.06 -6.91
CA LYS A 184 28.97 28.74 -6.71
C LYS A 184 28.20 28.94 -8.01
N GLU A 185 28.89 29.23 -9.11
CA GLU A 185 28.26 29.47 -10.41
C GLU A 185 27.69 28.16 -10.96
N TRP A 186 28.45 27.07 -10.86
CA TRP A 186 27.98 25.74 -11.25
C TRP A 186 26.83 25.24 -10.38
N LYS A 187 26.87 25.49 -9.05
CA LYS A 187 25.73 25.16 -8.16
C LYS A 187 24.43 25.85 -8.61
N GLU A 188 24.48 27.15 -8.93
CA GLU A 188 23.30 27.87 -9.42
C GLU A 188 22.90 27.46 -10.84
N TYR A 189 23.86 27.08 -11.68
CA TYR A 189 23.62 26.48 -12.98
C TYR A 189 22.83 25.17 -12.85
N ILE A 190 23.29 24.22 -12.00
CA ILE A 190 22.58 22.96 -11.76
C ILE A 190 21.14 23.19 -11.32
N LYS A 191 20.88 24.10 -10.38
CA LYS A 191 19.51 24.40 -9.94
C LYS A 191 18.60 24.76 -11.13
N LYS A 192 19.08 25.62 -12.03
CA LYS A 192 18.35 26.02 -13.25
C LYS A 192 18.17 24.85 -14.21
N ARG A 193 19.19 24.01 -14.39
CA ARG A 193 19.13 22.85 -15.29
C ARG A 193 18.21 21.74 -14.79
N VAL A 194 18.14 21.53 -13.47
CA VAL A 194 17.16 20.64 -12.84
C VAL A 194 15.74 21.17 -13.06
N VAL A 195 15.49 22.46 -12.84
CA VAL A 195 14.19 23.10 -13.13
C VAL A 195 13.83 22.94 -14.60
N GLN A 196 14.77 23.21 -15.51
CA GLN A 196 14.60 23.05 -16.94
C GLN A 196 14.22 21.60 -17.29
N SER A 197 14.92 20.61 -16.75
CA SER A 197 14.62 19.19 -16.98
C SER A 197 13.22 18.80 -16.52
N VAL A 198 12.77 19.34 -15.38
CA VAL A 198 11.38 19.12 -14.91
C VAL A 198 10.36 19.74 -15.87
N VAL A 199 10.59 20.99 -16.31
CA VAL A 199 9.68 21.69 -17.22
C VAL A 199 9.62 20.99 -18.58
N GLU A 200 10.75 20.62 -19.16
CA GLU A 200 10.80 19.89 -20.43
C GLU A 200 10.07 18.53 -20.34
N ALA A 201 10.19 17.82 -19.21
CA ALA A 201 9.45 16.58 -18.99
C ALA A 201 7.94 16.82 -18.88
N VAL A 202 7.49 17.93 -18.26
CA VAL A 202 6.07 18.32 -18.22
C VAL A 202 5.54 18.62 -19.62
N GLU A 203 6.30 19.35 -20.44
CA GLU A 203 5.95 19.65 -21.83
C GLU A 203 5.87 18.38 -22.70
N ALA A 204 6.65 17.36 -22.35
CA ALA A 204 6.68 16.06 -22.99
C ALA A 204 5.58 15.08 -22.52
N LEU A 205 4.65 15.47 -21.63
CA LEU A 205 3.59 14.57 -21.13
C LEU A 205 2.72 14.00 -22.27
N ARG A 206 2.66 12.66 -22.35
CA ARG A 206 1.81 11.87 -23.25
C ARG A 206 1.03 10.82 -22.47
N PRO A 207 -0.15 10.37 -22.95
CA PRO A 207 -0.82 9.18 -22.41
C PRO A 207 0.14 7.98 -22.39
N ALA A 208 0.14 7.19 -21.32
CA ALA A 208 1.17 6.19 -21.07
C ALA A 208 0.65 4.91 -20.39
N HIS A 209 1.34 3.81 -20.68
CA HIS A 209 1.25 2.52 -20.00
C HIS A 209 2.59 2.20 -19.32
N PHE A 210 2.55 1.33 -18.32
CA PHE A 210 3.74 0.90 -17.59
C PHE A 210 4.01 -0.57 -17.85
N ARG A 211 5.29 -0.92 -17.85
CA ARG A 211 5.80 -2.30 -17.83
C ARG A 211 6.80 -2.41 -16.69
N PHE A 212 6.43 -3.15 -15.66
CA PHE A 212 7.26 -3.39 -14.48
C PHE A 212 7.99 -4.71 -14.61
N SER A 213 9.28 -4.73 -14.29
CA SER A 213 10.06 -5.98 -14.29
C SER A 213 11.17 -5.90 -13.25
N GLN A 214 11.63 -7.05 -12.76
CA GLN A 214 12.71 -7.10 -11.79
C GLN A 214 13.58 -8.35 -11.93
N ASN A 215 14.86 -8.19 -11.62
CA ASN A 215 15.83 -9.26 -11.47
C ASN A 215 16.54 -9.11 -10.12
N LEU A 216 16.18 -9.96 -9.17
CA LEU A 216 16.59 -9.79 -7.77
C LEU A 216 17.99 -10.35 -7.45
N THR A 217 18.63 -11.05 -8.41
CA THR A 217 19.84 -11.83 -8.13
C THR A 217 21.02 -11.48 -9.02
N GLU A 218 20.80 -11.23 -10.31
CA GLU A 218 21.90 -11.08 -11.27
C GLU A 218 22.62 -9.73 -11.19
N GLY A 219 22.04 -8.72 -10.51
CA GLY A 219 22.75 -7.47 -10.23
C GLY A 219 23.99 -7.67 -9.34
N MET A 220 24.09 -8.79 -8.64
CA MET A 220 25.23 -9.07 -7.75
C MET A 220 26.57 -9.27 -8.50
N VAL A 221 26.56 -9.52 -9.82
CA VAL A 221 27.77 -9.87 -10.60
C VAL A 221 28.86 -8.79 -10.63
N THR A 222 28.50 -7.53 -10.40
CA THR A 222 29.44 -6.41 -10.31
C THR A 222 29.36 -5.68 -8.97
N LEU A 223 28.75 -6.29 -7.96
CA LEU A 223 28.50 -5.67 -6.66
C LEU A 223 29.36 -6.30 -5.57
N LYS A 224 29.96 -5.46 -4.72
CA LYS A 224 30.63 -5.87 -3.49
C LYS A 224 30.13 -5.04 -2.31
N ASP A 225 29.89 -5.71 -1.20
CA ASP A 225 29.72 -5.11 0.13
C ASP A 225 31.06 -5.22 0.87
N THR A 226 31.50 -4.14 1.51
CA THR A 226 32.77 -4.10 2.25
C THR A 226 32.59 -3.91 3.75
N ARG A 227 31.34 -4.00 4.25
CA ARG A 227 30.97 -3.83 5.65
C ARG A 227 30.21 -5.06 6.18
N GLU A 228 30.64 -5.58 7.32
CA GLU A 228 29.89 -6.65 8.00
C GLU A 228 28.66 -6.11 8.75
N PRO A 229 27.57 -6.89 8.90
CA PRO A 229 27.26 -8.12 8.18
C PRO A 229 27.02 -7.84 6.69
N TYR A 230 27.48 -8.74 5.84
CA TYR A 230 27.37 -8.56 4.40
C TYR A 230 25.92 -8.77 3.93
N VAL A 231 25.24 -7.70 3.57
CA VAL A 231 23.85 -7.70 3.10
C VAL A 231 23.76 -6.86 1.85
N PHE A 232 23.18 -7.43 0.79
CA PHE A 232 23.18 -6.80 -0.52
C PHE A 232 21.82 -6.20 -0.85
N ASP A 233 21.83 -5.03 -1.50
CA ASP A 233 20.68 -4.53 -2.27
C ASP A 233 20.90 -4.79 -3.78
N ALA A 234 21.01 -6.07 -4.12
CA ALA A 234 21.43 -6.51 -5.46
C ALA A 234 20.33 -6.46 -6.54
N GLY A 235 19.08 -6.18 -6.17
CA GLY A 235 17.95 -6.26 -7.08
C GLY A 235 17.92 -5.13 -8.11
N LEU A 236 17.88 -5.49 -9.39
CA LEU A 236 17.59 -4.60 -10.52
C LEU A 236 16.07 -4.50 -10.66
N ARG A 237 15.53 -3.28 -10.58
CA ARG A 237 14.09 -3.03 -10.78
C ARG A 237 13.88 -2.00 -11.87
N MET A 238 12.98 -2.30 -12.78
CA MET A 238 12.69 -1.48 -13.95
C MET A 238 11.22 -1.13 -14.03
N MET A 239 10.96 0.14 -14.31
CA MET A 239 9.66 0.63 -14.74
C MET A 239 9.84 1.27 -16.11
N GLN A 240 9.46 0.55 -17.15
CA GLN A 240 9.40 1.07 -18.51
C GLN A 240 8.06 1.75 -18.73
N VAL A 241 8.09 2.92 -19.34
CA VAL A 241 6.90 3.71 -19.63
C VAL A 241 6.78 3.85 -21.13
N THR A 242 5.69 3.36 -21.69
CA THR A 242 5.41 3.38 -23.12
C THR A 242 4.25 4.32 -23.41
N ASP A 243 4.31 5.01 -24.53
CA ASP A 243 3.20 5.80 -25.06
C ASP A 243 1.99 4.88 -25.31
N ALA A 244 0.82 5.27 -24.80
CA ALA A 244 -0.38 4.41 -24.82
C ALA A 244 -0.92 4.18 -26.25
N GLU A 245 -0.61 5.06 -27.21
CA GLU A 245 -1.10 4.95 -28.58
C GLU A 245 -0.10 4.22 -29.49
N THR A 246 1.18 4.58 -29.38
CA THR A 246 2.23 4.10 -30.30
C THR A 246 3.01 2.91 -29.74
N LEU A 247 2.89 2.63 -28.44
CA LEU A 247 3.67 1.64 -27.69
C LEU A 247 5.19 1.89 -27.71
N GLN A 248 5.64 3.04 -28.19
CA GLN A 248 7.05 3.43 -28.14
C GLN A 248 7.45 3.80 -26.71
N THR A 249 8.67 3.45 -26.30
CA THR A 249 9.18 3.81 -24.98
C THR A 249 9.37 5.32 -24.87
N LEU A 250 8.71 5.93 -23.90
CA LEU A 250 8.92 7.33 -23.49
C LEU A 250 10.15 7.43 -22.59
N GLY A 251 10.29 6.48 -21.65
CA GLY A 251 11.46 6.37 -20.80
C GLY A 251 11.44 5.14 -19.91
N THR A 252 12.55 4.89 -19.21
CA THR A 252 12.72 3.75 -18.31
C THR A 252 13.38 4.21 -17.01
N LEU A 253 12.73 3.97 -15.88
CA LEU A 253 13.34 4.11 -14.55
C LEU A 253 14.02 2.80 -14.17
N ILE A 254 15.28 2.88 -13.73
CA ILE A 254 16.13 1.75 -13.36
C ILE A 254 16.67 2.00 -11.95
N GLN A 255 16.34 1.12 -11.01
CA GLN A 255 16.84 1.18 -9.64
C GLN A 255 17.80 0.02 -9.39
N TRP A 256 19.01 0.35 -8.93
CA TRP A 256 20.01 -0.61 -8.47
C TRP A 256 21.02 0.07 -7.54
N ALA A 257 21.37 -0.60 -6.43
CA ALA A 257 22.23 -0.01 -5.40
C ALA A 257 23.72 -0.24 -5.69
N ASN A 258 24.43 0.81 -6.07
CA ASN A 258 25.89 0.78 -6.28
C ASN A 258 26.43 2.21 -6.25
N HIS A 259 27.54 2.44 -5.56
CA HIS A 259 28.34 3.66 -5.66
C HIS A 259 29.01 3.70 -7.04
N PRO A 260 28.71 4.69 -7.90
CA PRO A 260 29.45 4.91 -9.14
C PRO A 260 30.88 5.42 -8.83
N GLU A 261 31.74 4.44 -8.56
CA GLU A 261 33.13 4.55 -8.10
C GLU A 261 34.09 3.66 -8.91
N THR A 262 33.64 3.11 -10.04
CA THR A 262 34.42 2.10 -10.78
C THR A 262 35.71 2.68 -11.38
N LEU A 263 35.75 3.99 -11.66
CA LEU A 263 36.95 4.74 -12.06
C LEU A 263 37.92 5.05 -10.89
N TRP A 264 37.42 5.06 -9.66
CA TRP A 264 38.18 5.19 -8.41
C TRP A 264 39.02 6.47 -8.27
N SER A 265 39.73 6.58 -7.13
CA SER A 265 40.43 7.78 -6.63
C SER A 265 41.52 8.45 -7.49
N LYS A 266 41.86 7.91 -8.66
CA LYS A 266 42.91 8.42 -9.55
C LYS A 266 42.38 9.05 -10.84
N ASN A 267 41.08 8.93 -11.10
CA ASN A 267 40.50 9.57 -12.27
C ASN A 267 40.50 11.10 -12.10
N LEU A 268 40.73 11.80 -13.22
CA LEU A 268 40.76 13.26 -13.29
C LEU A 268 39.75 13.81 -14.31
N TYR A 269 38.89 12.96 -14.87
CA TYR A 269 37.89 13.37 -15.87
C TYR A 269 36.50 13.33 -15.29
N ILE A 270 35.71 14.37 -15.55
CA ILE A 270 34.30 14.38 -15.19
C ILE A 270 33.57 13.26 -15.93
N SER A 271 32.81 12.45 -15.20
CA SER A 271 32.08 11.30 -15.74
C SER A 271 30.85 10.96 -14.91
N SER A 272 29.81 10.42 -15.55
CA SER A 272 28.70 9.79 -14.83
C SER A 272 29.06 8.39 -14.31
N ASP A 273 30.27 7.88 -14.59
CA ASP A 273 30.73 6.51 -14.34
C ASP A 273 29.88 5.45 -15.10
N PHE A 274 29.75 4.21 -14.61
CA PHE A 274 28.95 3.16 -15.26
C PHE A 274 27.48 3.56 -15.56
N PRO A 275 26.79 4.45 -14.81
CA PRO A 275 25.50 4.99 -15.21
C PRO A 275 25.46 5.55 -16.63
N HIS A 276 26.55 6.11 -17.16
CA HIS A 276 26.62 6.53 -18.56
C HIS A 276 26.30 5.37 -19.51
N TYR A 277 27.10 4.29 -19.43
CA TYR A 277 27.00 3.15 -20.33
C TYR A 277 25.76 2.30 -20.09
N LEU A 278 25.27 2.23 -18.84
CA LEU A 278 24.00 1.58 -18.53
C LEU A 278 22.84 2.29 -19.24
N ARG A 279 22.82 3.63 -19.22
CA ARG A 279 21.79 4.43 -19.90
C ARG A 279 21.91 4.28 -21.43
N GLU A 280 23.10 4.37 -21.98
CA GLU A 280 23.35 4.10 -23.41
C GLU A 280 22.86 2.70 -23.84
N ALA A 281 23.16 1.68 -23.03
CA ALA A 281 22.72 0.31 -23.29
C ALA A 281 21.19 0.19 -23.34
N VAL A 282 20.46 0.83 -22.42
CA VAL A 282 18.99 0.77 -22.38
C VAL A 282 18.36 1.63 -23.48
N GLU A 283 18.88 2.83 -23.72
CA GLU A 283 18.32 3.77 -24.70
C GLU A 283 18.62 3.35 -26.14
N LYS A 284 19.89 3.05 -26.45
CA LYS A 284 20.37 2.83 -27.82
C LYS A 284 20.65 1.35 -28.11
N GLY A 285 20.99 0.58 -27.08
CA GLY A 285 21.35 -0.83 -27.20
C GLY A 285 22.81 -1.09 -26.87
N VAL A 286 23.14 -2.38 -26.81
CA VAL A 286 24.49 -2.85 -26.49
C VAL A 286 25.22 -3.20 -27.78
N TYR A 287 26.43 -2.67 -27.96
CA TYR A 287 27.23 -2.78 -29.17
C TYR A 287 28.52 -3.59 -28.94
N TYR A 288 28.93 -4.31 -29.98
CA TYR A 288 30.26 -4.92 -30.09
C TYR A 288 30.96 -4.35 -31.32
N GLY A 289 31.91 -3.43 -31.09
CA GLY A 289 32.43 -2.58 -32.15
C GLY A 289 31.29 -1.76 -32.77
N ASP A 290 31.19 -1.75 -34.09
CA ASP A 290 30.10 -1.06 -34.81
C ASP A 290 28.82 -1.92 -34.94
N SER A 291 28.82 -3.15 -34.41
CA SER A 291 27.69 -4.09 -34.55
C SER A 291 26.77 -4.04 -33.34
N LEU A 292 25.48 -3.78 -33.57
CA LEU A 292 24.44 -3.86 -32.54
C LEU A 292 24.21 -5.33 -32.15
N VAL A 293 24.47 -5.67 -30.88
CA VAL A 293 24.27 -7.02 -30.35
C VAL A 293 22.89 -7.18 -29.76
N ARG A 294 22.45 -6.17 -29.01
CA ARG A 294 21.10 -6.14 -28.44
C ARG A 294 20.50 -4.75 -28.60
N LYS A 295 19.31 -4.70 -29.19
CA LYS A 295 18.57 -3.44 -29.38
C LYS A 295 18.13 -2.88 -28.03
N GLY A 296 18.33 -1.58 -27.83
CA GLY A 296 17.75 -0.83 -26.71
C GLY A 296 16.24 -0.64 -26.88
N VAL A 297 15.60 -0.16 -25.82
CA VAL A 297 14.14 0.09 -25.81
C VAL A 297 13.79 1.52 -26.22
N GLY A 298 14.76 2.43 -26.34
CA GLY A 298 14.53 3.86 -26.62
C GLY A 298 14.04 4.65 -25.41
N GLY A 299 13.65 5.90 -25.66
CA GLY A 299 13.22 6.84 -24.61
C GLY A 299 14.39 7.35 -23.75
N VAL A 300 14.08 8.01 -22.63
CA VAL A 300 15.08 8.48 -21.66
C VAL A 300 15.24 7.46 -20.53
N ALA A 301 16.46 7.00 -20.27
CA ALA A 301 16.75 6.13 -19.13
C ALA A 301 17.19 6.95 -17.90
N LEU A 302 16.51 6.70 -16.78
CA LEU A 302 16.85 7.24 -15.46
C LEU A 302 17.45 6.12 -14.62
N TYR A 303 18.71 6.29 -14.19
CA TYR A 303 19.32 5.47 -13.17
C TYR A 303 19.14 6.15 -11.80
N VAL A 304 18.58 5.43 -10.83
CA VAL A 304 18.46 5.88 -9.44
C VAL A 304 19.12 4.88 -8.50
N ASN A 305 19.76 5.40 -7.46
CA ASN A 305 20.51 4.57 -6.53
C ASN A 305 19.60 3.94 -5.47
N GLY A 306 20.10 2.92 -4.75
CA GLY A 306 19.40 2.21 -3.69
C GLY A 306 20.03 2.39 -2.31
N ALA A 307 19.93 1.35 -1.47
CA ALA A 307 20.59 1.36 -0.16
C ALA A 307 22.09 1.07 -0.33
N VAL A 308 22.92 2.12 -0.27
CA VAL A 308 24.37 2.03 -0.56
C VAL A 308 25.29 2.04 0.67
N GLY A 309 24.76 2.21 1.89
CA GLY A 309 25.56 2.49 3.10
C GLY A 309 26.54 1.40 3.56
N GLY A 310 26.36 0.15 3.12
CA GLY A 310 27.34 -0.95 3.25
C GLY A 310 28.59 -0.78 2.37
N LEU A 311 28.76 0.37 1.72
CA LEU A 311 29.76 0.61 0.66
C LEU A 311 29.55 -0.35 -0.50
N MET A 312 28.29 -0.44 -0.96
CA MET A 312 27.92 -1.20 -2.14
C MET A 312 28.58 -0.56 -3.34
N THR A 313 29.59 -1.20 -3.91
CA THR A 313 30.42 -0.60 -4.96
C THR A 313 30.99 -1.69 -5.86
N THR A 314 31.42 -1.30 -7.06
CA THR A 314 32.29 -2.11 -7.89
C THR A 314 33.74 -1.78 -7.54
N HIS A 315 34.21 -2.38 -6.44
CA HIS A 315 35.49 -2.05 -5.83
C HIS A 315 36.65 -2.08 -6.83
N ALA A 316 37.66 -1.22 -6.65
CA ALA A 316 38.82 -1.12 -7.55
C ALA A 316 39.53 -2.46 -7.82
N SER A 317 39.53 -3.38 -6.85
CA SER A 317 40.13 -4.72 -6.97
C SER A 317 39.19 -5.79 -7.53
N MET A 318 37.94 -5.46 -7.86
CA MET A 318 36.94 -6.42 -8.36
C MET A 318 37.11 -6.61 -9.87
N GLU A 319 37.00 -7.86 -10.31
CA GLU A 319 37.01 -8.23 -11.72
C GLU A 319 35.67 -7.88 -12.37
N VAL A 320 35.71 -7.25 -13.54
CA VAL A 320 34.54 -7.04 -14.41
C VAL A 320 34.84 -7.69 -15.75
N HIS A 321 34.05 -8.70 -16.10
CA HIS A 321 34.18 -9.42 -17.36
C HIS A 321 33.50 -8.61 -18.48
N ASP A 322 34.18 -8.46 -19.62
CA ASP A 322 33.52 -7.97 -20.82
C ASP A 322 32.49 -9.01 -21.30
N PRO A 323 31.23 -8.63 -21.56
CA PRO A 323 30.20 -9.58 -21.95
C PRO A 323 30.41 -10.20 -23.35
N PHE A 324 31.32 -9.67 -24.17
CA PHE A 324 31.56 -10.12 -25.55
C PHE A 324 33.02 -10.47 -25.84
N ARG A 325 33.97 -9.94 -25.07
CA ARG A 325 35.40 -10.21 -25.22
C ARG A 325 35.87 -11.19 -24.17
N ASP A 326 36.85 -12.00 -24.51
CA ASP A 326 37.62 -12.79 -23.55
C ASP A 326 38.62 -11.86 -22.81
N THR A 327 38.09 -10.86 -22.12
CA THR A 327 38.85 -9.82 -21.43
C THR A 327 38.21 -9.54 -20.09
N VAL A 328 39.05 -9.47 -19.06
CA VAL A 328 38.64 -9.18 -17.69
C VAL A 328 39.35 -7.90 -17.26
N TYR A 329 38.58 -6.90 -16.86
CA TYR A 329 39.09 -5.62 -16.39
C TYR A 329 39.17 -5.63 -14.86
N VAL A 330 40.38 -5.51 -14.33
CA VAL A 330 40.62 -5.38 -12.89
C VAL A 330 40.89 -3.93 -12.53
N GLU A 331 41.85 -3.30 -13.21
CA GLU A 331 42.22 -1.90 -12.92
C GLU A 331 41.11 -0.91 -13.31
N PRO A 332 40.88 0.14 -12.50
CA PRO A 332 39.97 1.22 -12.84
C PRO A 332 40.29 1.82 -14.22
N SER A 333 39.29 1.86 -15.10
CA SER A 333 39.44 2.33 -16.48
C SER A 333 38.07 2.59 -17.12
N PHE A 334 38.04 3.41 -18.18
CA PHE A 334 36.81 3.65 -18.95
C PHE A 334 36.27 2.38 -19.61
N ASP A 335 37.15 1.42 -19.95
CA ASP A 335 36.72 0.12 -20.45
C ASP A 335 36.02 -0.73 -19.37
N LYS A 336 36.47 -0.63 -18.10
CA LYS A 336 35.85 -1.33 -16.98
C LYS A 336 34.43 -0.84 -16.71
N ILE A 337 34.22 0.49 -16.69
CA ILE A 337 32.88 1.06 -16.47
C ILE A 337 31.95 0.78 -17.65
N ARG A 338 32.48 0.74 -18.88
CA ARG A 338 31.73 0.31 -20.07
C ARG A 338 31.31 -1.16 -19.94
N ALA A 339 32.24 -2.06 -19.64
CA ALA A 339 31.94 -3.49 -19.48
C ALA A 339 30.90 -3.74 -18.38
N GLN A 340 30.95 -2.98 -17.28
CA GLN A 340 29.92 -3.01 -16.24
C GLN A 340 28.56 -2.55 -16.76
N GLY A 341 28.51 -1.38 -17.41
CA GLY A 341 27.27 -0.82 -17.98
C GLY A 341 26.63 -1.74 -19.02
N ASP A 342 27.44 -2.31 -19.94
CA ASP A 342 26.98 -3.26 -20.96
C ASP A 342 26.42 -4.54 -20.32
N THR A 343 27.11 -5.08 -19.29
CA THR A 343 26.67 -6.29 -18.58
C THR A 343 25.32 -6.07 -17.91
N LEU A 344 25.17 -4.96 -17.17
CA LEU A 344 23.90 -4.61 -16.53
C LEU A 344 22.81 -4.34 -17.57
N GLY A 345 23.13 -3.62 -18.66
CA GLY A 345 22.23 -3.35 -19.77
C GLY A 345 21.68 -4.63 -20.41
N LEU A 346 22.52 -5.64 -20.64
CA LEU A 346 22.08 -6.94 -21.16
C LEU A 346 21.10 -7.65 -20.22
N ILE A 347 21.36 -7.63 -18.90
CA ILE A 347 20.48 -8.23 -17.89
C ILE A 347 19.14 -7.49 -17.85
N ILE A 348 19.17 -6.16 -17.85
CA ILE A 348 17.99 -5.28 -17.81
C ILE A 348 17.11 -5.53 -19.03
N LEU A 349 17.68 -5.42 -20.24
CA LEU A 349 16.95 -5.60 -21.49
C LEU A 349 16.35 -7.02 -21.61
N ARG A 350 17.06 -8.06 -21.10
CA ARG A 350 16.50 -9.42 -21.02
C ARG A 350 15.30 -9.50 -20.11
N THR A 351 15.43 -8.93 -18.94
CA THR A 351 14.41 -9.02 -17.90
C THR A 351 13.14 -8.27 -18.32
N MET A 352 13.27 -7.11 -18.96
CA MET A 352 12.14 -6.33 -19.48
C MET A 352 11.40 -7.02 -20.64
N GLU A 353 12.09 -7.86 -21.40
CA GLU A 353 11.51 -8.64 -22.49
C GLU A 353 10.77 -9.88 -21.95
N GLU A 354 11.37 -10.61 -21.02
CA GLU A 354 10.88 -11.92 -20.57
C GLU A 354 9.89 -11.87 -19.38
N LYS A 355 9.98 -10.84 -18.52
CA LYS A 355 9.35 -10.85 -17.18
C LYS A 355 8.60 -9.56 -16.84
N ALA A 356 8.10 -8.86 -17.86
CA ALA A 356 7.36 -7.61 -17.65
C ALA A 356 5.88 -7.86 -17.31
N VAL A 357 5.38 -7.13 -16.31
CA VAL A 357 3.97 -6.98 -15.96
C VAL A 357 3.47 -5.65 -16.52
N GLU A 358 2.49 -5.70 -17.41
CA GLU A 358 1.90 -4.51 -18.02
C GLU A 358 0.77 -3.92 -17.16
N VAL A 359 0.72 -2.60 -17.09
CA VAL A 359 -0.27 -1.82 -16.33
C VAL A 359 -0.76 -0.69 -17.23
N ARG A 360 -2.04 -0.77 -17.61
CA ARG A 360 -2.66 0.19 -18.54
C ARG A 360 -3.28 1.38 -17.83
N GLU A 361 -3.76 1.15 -16.62
CA GLU A 361 -4.39 2.15 -15.77
C GLU A 361 -3.79 2.06 -14.37
N ALA A 362 -3.53 3.21 -13.78
CA ALA A 362 -2.99 3.32 -12.43
C ALA A 362 -3.43 4.64 -11.80
N GLY A 363 -3.15 4.78 -10.51
CA GLY A 363 -3.31 6.01 -9.76
C GLY A 363 -2.10 6.23 -8.86
N ILE A 364 -1.88 7.47 -8.41
CA ILE A 364 -0.76 7.80 -7.52
C ILE A 364 -1.29 7.94 -6.09
N ASN A 365 -0.96 6.97 -5.23
CA ASN A 365 -1.03 7.18 -3.78
C ASN A 365 0.30 7.77 -3.31
N LEU A 366 0.29 8.82 -2.51
CA LEU A 366 1.50 9.49 -2.03
C LEU A 366 1.40 9.84 -0.55
N ARG A 367 2.46 9.54 0.19
CA ARG A 367 2.69 10.07 1.53
C ARG A 367 4.08 10.67 1.61
N ALA A 368 4.19 11.97 1.90
CA ALA A 368 5.47 12.68 1.99
C ALA A 368 5.52 13.57 3.22
N LYS A 369 6.66 13.60 3.93
CA LYS A 369 6.78 14.32 5.19
C LYS A 369 8.20 14.85 5.43
N THR A 370 8.28 16.09 5.91
CA THR A 370 9.52 16.65 6.50
C THR A 370 9.62 16.34 7.98
N PHE A 371 10.82 16.03 8.47
CA PHE A 371 11.10 15.79 9.89
C PHE A 371 12.52 16.23 10.26
N GLU A 372 12.83 16.24 11.57
CA GLU A 372 14.12 16.70 12.09
C GLU A 372 14.96 15.55 12.67
N LEU A 373 16.25 15.54 12.33
CA LEU A 373 17.23 14.59 12.88
C LEU A 373 18.30 15.33 13.71
N PRO A 374 18.72 14.78 14.86
CA PRO A 374 19.74 15.40 15.69
C PRO A 374 21.12 15.26 15.06
N LEU A 375 21.82 16.37 14.85
CA LEU A 375 23.21 16.35 14.41
C LEU A 375 24.14 16.18 15.63
N LYS A 376 24.65 14.97 15.87
CA LYS A 376 25.60 14.66 16.96
C LYS A 376 27.07 14.78 16.54
N ASN A 377 27.36 14.59 15.27
CA ASN A 377 28.72 14.61 14.74
C ASN A 377 29.38 15.99 14.91
N LYS A 378 30.51 16.02 15.63
CA LYS A 378 31.23 17.27 15.94
C LYS A 378 31.91 17.90 14.72
N LEU A 379 32.37 17.07 13.77
CA LEU A 379 33.03 17.55 12.56
C LEU A 379 32.01 18.20 11.63
N PHE A 380 30.84 17.59 11.43
CA PHE A 380 29.77 18.19 10.63
C PHE A 380 29.27 19.50 11.24
N ARG A 381 29.15 19.58 12.57
CA ARG A 381 28.82 20.84 13.26
C ARG A 381 29.87 21.93 13.00
N LEU A 382 31.14 21.57 13.07
CA LEU A 382 32.23 22.51 12.80
C LEU A 382 32.23 22.94 11.34
N ALA A 383 32.09 21.99 10.41
CA ALA A 383 32.04 22.24 8.97
C ALA A 383 30.88 23.18 8.60
N ALA A 384 29.70 22.96 9.16
CA ALA A 384 28.56 23.87 8.99
C ALA A 384 28.85 25.25 9.60
N ALA A 385 29.41 25.33 10.81
CA ALA A 385 29.72 26.61 11.46
C ALA A 385 30.75 27.45 10.69
N ILE A 386 31.79 26.83 10.12
CA ILE A 386 32.80 27.57 9.34
C ILE A 386 32.37 27.87 7.90
N GLY A 387 31.22 27.31 7.46
CA GLY A 387 30.69 27.49 6.11
C GLY A 387 31.34 26.58 5.07
N LEU A 388 31.93 25.45 5.49
CA LEU A 388 32.49 24.42 4.60
C LEU A 388 31.36 23.64 3.92
N MET A 389 30.36 23.21 4.70
CA MET A 389 29.16 22.52 4.23
C MET A 389 27.96 23.47 4.28
N ASP A 390 27.11 23.41 3.26
CA ASP A 390 25.90 24.22 3.18
C ASP A 390 24.71 23.65 3.99
N ALA A 391 25.00 22.95 5.08
CA ALA A 391 24.01 22.30 5.94
C ALA A 391 23.40 23.31 6.94
N ASP A 392 22.15 23.71 6.72
CA ASP A 392 21.42 24.56 7.66
C ASP A 392 20.82 23.78 8.83
N MET A 393 20.43 24.51 9.88
CA MET A 393 19.88 23.97 11.12
C MET A 393 18.55 24.64 11.47
N THR A 394 17.50 23.83 11.66
CA THR A 394 16.14 24.30 12.03
C THR A 394 15.96 24.57 13.52
N GLY A 395 16.92 24.11 14.33
CA GLY A 395 16.99 24.34 15.77
C GLY A 395 18.42 24.16 16.29
N TRP A 396 18.59 24.05 17.61
CA TRP A 396 19.91 23.81 18.17
C TRP A 396 20.42 22.40 17.80
N MET A 397 21.33 22.35 16.81
CA MET A 397 22.02 21.13 16.35
C MET A 397 21.06 20.06 15.80
N LYS A 398 20.10 20.46 14.97
CA LYS A 398 19.18 19.57 14.24
C LYS A 398 19.16 19.92 12.76
N LYS A 399 19.12 18.92 11.88
CA LYS A 399 18.86 19.08 10.44
C LYS A 399 17.40 18.73 10.14
N ARG A 400 16.76 19.52 9.27
CA ARG A 400 15.54 19.09 8.57
C ARG A 400 15.93 18.19 7.42
N THR A 401 15.17 17.12 7.26
CA THR A 401 15.24 16.21 6.12
C THR A 401 13.83 15.81 5.73
N GLU A 402 13.71 14.98 4.71
CA GLU A 402 12.42 14.63 4.11
C GLU A 402 12.46 13.23 3.52
N ALA A 403 11.33 12.55 3.56
CA ALA A 403 11.12 11.29 2.87
C ALA A 403 9.69 11.23 2.30
N ALA A 404 9.53 10.39 1.30
CA ALA A 404 8.25 10.07 0.70
C ALA A 404 8.16 8.59 0.34
N VAL A 405 6.94 8.08 0.41
CA VAL A 405 6.53 6.79 -0.11
C VAL A 405 5.36 7.00 -1.05
N TRP A 406 5.31 6.24 -2.14
CA TRP A 406 4.18 6.28 -3.06
C TRP A 406 3.97 4.93 -3.71
N SER A 407 2.81 4.73 -4.33
CA SER A 407 2.52 3.54 -5.11
C SER A 407 1.81 3.88 -6.41
N ILE A 408 2.10 3.07 -7.44
CA ILE A 408 1.53 3.16 -8.78
C ILE A 408 1.35 1.72 -9.28
N GLY A 409 0.09 1.28 -9.41
CA GLY A 409 -0.21 -0.10 -9.79
C GLY A 409 0.45 -1.12 -8.84
N PRO A 410 1.26 -2.08 -9.33
CA PRO A 410 1.86 -3.12 -8.51
C PRO A 410 3.18 -2.68 -7.88
N ALA A 411 3.58 -1.41 -8.08
CA ALA A 411 4.86 -0.89 -7.63
C ALA A 411 4.70 0.02 -6.41
N GLY A 412 5.50 -0.26 -5.38
CA GLY A 412 5.69 0.59 -4.21
C GLY A 412 7.07 1.24 -4.26
N PHE A 413 7.16 2.49 -3.82
CA PHE A 413 8.38 3.28 -3.82
C PHE A 413 8.61 3.87 -2.44
N ILE A 414 9.86 3.83 -1.99
CA ILE A 414 10.32 4.49 -0.77
C ILE A 414 11.56 5.30 -1.08
N THR A 415 11.58 6.54 -0.61
CA THR A 415 12.76 7.41 -0.67
C THR A 415 13.37 7.57 0.71
N PHE A 416 14.69 7.64 0.77
CA PHE A 416 15.40 7.95 1.99
C PHE A 416 16.58 8.88 1.72
N PRO A 417 16.86 9.83 2.64
CA PRO A 417 18.01 10.71 2.54
C PRO A 417 19.30 9.94 2.82
N GLY A 418 20.42 10.38 2.26
CA GLY A 418 21.74 9.83 2.54
C GLY A 418 21.91 8.34 2.20
N GLU A 419 22.96 7.75 2.78
CA GLU A 419 23.44 6.41 2.44
C GLU A 419 22.90 5.38 3.45
N LEU A 420 21.71 4.84 3.15
CA LEU A 420 21.06 3.84 3.99
C LEU A 420 21.79 2.50 3.95
N TYR A 421 22.02 1.92 5.13
CA TYR A 421 22.54 0.56 5.24
C TYR A 421 21.52 -0.46 4.72
N PRO A 422 21.94 -1.43 3.91
CA PRO A 422 21.06 -2.36 3.20
C PRO A 422 20.28 -3.26 4.15
N GLU A 423 20.79 -3.52 5.35
CA GLU A 423 20.10 -4.32 6.38
C GLU A 423 18.81 -3.67 6.87
N ILE A 424 18.73 -2.33 6.84
CA ILE A 424 17.51 -1.60 7.23
C ILE A 424 16.42 -1.81 6.17
N LEU A 425 16.81 -1.85 4.89
CA LEU A 425 15.87 -2.01 3.78
C LEU A 425 15.50 -3.49 3.57
N ASN A 426 16.47 -4.39 3.62
CA ASN A 426 16.36 -5.79 3.18
C ASN A 426 16.41 -6.82 4.30
N GLY A 427 16.69 -6.39 5.53
CA GLY A 427 16.86 -7.25 6.69
C GLY A 427 18.30 -7.71 6.90
N GLY A 428 18.52 -8.34 8.05
CA GLY A 428 19.87 -8.72 8.49
C GLY A 428 20.50 -7.78 9.52
N VAL A 429 19.70 -6.90 10.16
CA VAL A 429 20.16 -6.10 11.30
C VAL A 429 20.55 -7.03 12.44
N VAL A 430 21.81 -6.95 12.88
CA VAL A 430 22.35 -7.81 13.95
C VAL A 430 22.69 -7.03 15.21
N ALA A 431 22.81 -7.76 16.33
CA ALA A 431 23.21 -7.23 17.62
C ALA A 431 24.27 -8.13 18.27
N LEU A 432 25.49 -8.08 17.74
CA LEU A 432 26.60 -8.92 18.22
C LEU A 432 27.07 -8.54 19.64
N PRO A 433 27.63 -9.50 20.42
CA PRO A 433 28.20 -9.22 21.75
C PRO A 433 29.37 -8.23 21.68
N GLY A 434 29.48 -7.32 22.66
CA GLY A 434 30.59 -6.35 22.76
C GLY A 434 30.35 -5.00 22.09
N ARG A 435 29.19 -4.80 21.43
CA ARG A 435 28.78 -3.56 20.75
C ARG A 435 28.69 -2.34 21.65
N ASP A 436 28.88 -1.14 21.07
CA ASP A 436 28.85 0.13 21.79
C ASP A 436 27.50 0.45 22.43
N PHE A 437 26.41 0.05 21.77
CA PHE A 437 25.05 0.22 22.26
C PHE A 437 24.43 -1.17 22.48
N PRO A 438 24.28 -1.61 23.74
CA PRO A 438 23.70 -2.91 24.07
C PRO A 438 22.17 -2.87 23.94
N VAL A 439 21.69 -2.57 22.73
CA VAL A 439 20.28 -2.62 22.35
C VAL A 439 20.07 -3.81 21.42
N ASP A 440 18.86 -4.36 21.44
CA ASP A 440 18.41 -5.30 20.41
C ASP A 440 18.19 -4.57 19.07
N PRO A 441 18.16 -5.28 17.93
CA PRO A 441 17.82 -4.69 16.64
C PRO A 441 16.53 -3.88 16.73
N ARG A 442 16.55 -2.60 16.31
CA ARG A 442 15.39 -1.71 16.39
C ARG A 442 14.78 -1.42 15.02
N GLU A 443 15.61 -1.47 13.99
CA GLU A 443 15.28 -1.21 12.60
C GLU A 443 14.76 -2.50 11.94
N THR A 444 13.75 -3.11 12.56
CA THR A 444 13.10 -4.37 12.14
C THR A 444 11.58 -4.25 12.34
N PRO A 445 10.72 -4.83 11.47
CA PRO A 445 11.05 -5.62 10.27
C PRO A 445 11.72 -4.81 9.14
N PRO A 446 12.27 -5.47 8.10
CA PRO A 446 12.86 -4.77 6.95
C PRO A 446 11.86 -3.83 6.29
N LEU A 447 12.28 -2.62 5.92
CA LEU A 447 11.36 -1.66 5.28
C LEU A 447 10.75 -2.21 3.99
N ARG A 448 11.48 -3.03 3.22
CA ARG A 448 10.98 -3.64 1.99
C ARG A 448 9.88 -4.66 2.24
N ASP A 449 9.77 -5.27 3.42
CA ASP A 449 8.68 -6.19 3.77
C ASP A 449 7.38 -5.44 4.08
N LEU A 450 7.49 -4.18 4.49
CA LEU A 450 6.38 -3.29 4.80
C LEU A 450 5.84 -2.54 3.56
N MET A 451 6.57 -2.56 2.45
CA MET A 451 6.15 -1.91 1.21
C MET A 451 5.02 -2.68 0.53
N GLN A 452 4.04 -1.93 0.03
CA GLN A 452 2.96 -2.47 -0.81
C GLN A 452 3.49 -2.85 -2.21
N GLY A 453 2.79 -3.75 -2.89
CA GLY A 453 3.08 -4.16 -4.26
C GLY A 453 4.18 -5.22 -4.40
N GLU A 454 4.30 -5.76 -5.62
CA GLU A 454 5.31 -6.74 -6.03
C GLU A 454 6.67 -6.07 -6.34
N PHE A 455 6.63 -4.90 -6.99
CA PHE A 455 7.83 -4.19 -7.44
C PHE A 455 8.20 -3.09 -6.43
N ARG A 456 9.17 -3.37 -5.57
CA ARG A 456 9.48 -2.53 -4.40
C ARG A 456 10.78 -1.73 -4.57
N PHE A 457 10.65 -0.49 -5.04
CA PHE A 457 11.76 0.40 -5.35
C PHE A 457 12.24 1.16 -4.10
N GLY A 458 13.50 0.96 -3.71
CA GLY A 458 14.15 1.80 -2.70
C GLY A 458 15.07 2.82 -3.38
N ILE A 459 14.78 4.11 -3.20
CA ILE A 459 15.51 5.20 -3.85
C ILE A 459 16.31 5.97 -2.79
N GLY A 460 17.63 5.79 -2.85
CA GLY A 460 18.58 6.44 -1.94
C GLY A 460 18.97 7.86 -2.36
N LEU A 461 19.67 8.55 -1.47
CA LEU A 461 20.16 9.93 -1.67
C LEU A 461 19.06 10.88 -2.17
N ALA A 462 17.84 10.63 -1.71
CA ALA A 462 16.67 11.35 -2.13
C ALA A 462 16.39 12.52 -1.17
N ASN A 463 16.21 13.70 -1.74
CA ASN A 463 15.85 14.96 -1.09
C ASN A 463 16.86 15.52 -0.06
N ASP A 464 17.84 14.74 0.40
CA ASP A 464 18.94 15.22 1.24
C ASP A 464 20.12 14.22 1.24
N GLU A 465 21.32 14.75 1.47
CA GLU A 465 22.54 13.99 1.78
C GLU A 465 22.88 14.22 3.25
N ILE A 466 22.77 13.17 4.07
CA ILE A 466 22.98 13.24 5.53
C ILE A 466 24.12 12.35 6.04
N GLY A 467 24.85 11.73 5.12
CA GLY A 467 25.86 10.70 5.35
C GLY A 467 25.23 9.33 5.58
N TYR A 468 26.04 8.45 6.17
CA TYR A 468 25.69 7.05 6.41
C TYR A 468 24.66 6.89 7.52
N ILE A 469 23.73 5.96 7.31
CA ILE A 469 22.67 5.62 8.25
C ILE A 469 22.84 4.18 8.70
N ILE A 470 23.42 4.02 9.89
CA ILE A 470 23.87 2.73 10.44
C ILE A 470 22.90 2.27 11.52
N PRO A 471 22.46 1.01 11.53
CA PRO A 471 21.62 0.47 12.60
C PRO A 471 22.26 0.67 13.97
N LYS A 472 21.46 1.09 14.96
CA LYS A 472 22.02 1.45 16.26
C LYS A 472 22.71 0.29 16.96
N SER A 473 22.22 -0.93 16.76
CA SER A 473 22.81 -2.16 17.32
C SER A 473 24.15 -2.54 16.66
N GLN A 474 24.51 -1.95 15.53
CA GLN A 474 25.73 -2.26 14.77
C GLN A 474 26.80 -1.17 14.88
N TRP A 475 26.50 -0.08 15.58
CA TRP A 475 27.43 1.02 15.82
C TRP A 475 28.62 0.56 16.67
N ASP A 476 29.85 0.86 16.22
CA ASP A 476 31.08 0.31 16.81
C ASP A 476 32.27 1.28 16.66
N VAL A 477 32.34 2.27 17.56
CA VAL A 477 33.36 3.34 17.56
C VAL A 477 34.26 3.36 18.81
N LYS A 478 34.03 2.50 19.80
CA LYS A 478 34.90 2.39 21.01
C LYS A 478 35.55 1.01 21.11
N LYS A 479 36.75 0.98 21.71
CA LYS A 479 37.46 -0.27 22.00
C LYS A 479 36.84 -1.00 23.23
N PRO A 480 36.80 -2.35 23.25
CA PRO A 480 37.16 -3.25 22.15
C PRO A 480 36.09 -3.24 21.05
N TYR A 481 36.52 -3.20 19.80
CA TYR A 481 35.64 -3.24 18.64
C TYR A 481 35.11 -4.65 18.40
N VAL A 482 33.90 -4.76 17.85
CA VAL A 482 33.20 -6.03 17.58
C VAL A 482 33.61 -6.63 16.24
N TYR A 483 33.67 -5.80 15.20
CA TYR A 483 33.81 -6.29 13.83
C TYR A 483 35.27 -6.36 13.38
N ARG A 484 36.07 -5.32 13.66
CA ARG A 484 37.49 -5.23 13.23
C ARG A 484 38.31 -4.35 14.18
N ASP A 485 39.60 -4.18 13.94
CA ASP A 485 40.54 -3.46 14.84
C ASP A 485 40.38 -1.92 14.91
N LYS A 486 39.45 -1.34 14.12
CA LYS A 486 39.15 0.10 14.05
C LYS A 486 37.69 0.36 13.62
N PRO A 487 37.10 1.55 13.92
CA PRO A 487 35.75 1.90 13.47
C PRO A 487 35.64 1.86 11.94
N TYR A 488 34.44 1.64 11.40
CA TYR A 488 34.21 1.80 9.97
C TYR A 488 34.16 3.28 9.56
N TYR A 489 34.15 3.50 8.25
CA TYR A 489 34.13 4.84 7.66
C TYR A 489 32.77 5.51 7.86
N GLY A 490 31.68 4.75 7.71
CA GLY A 490 30.32 5.26 7.86
C GLY A 490 30.03 5.86 9.26
N GLU A 491 30.58 5.28 10.34
CA GLU A 491 30.36 5.80 11.70
C GLU A 491 31.03 7.16 11.93
N GLN A 492 32.00 7.54 11.08
CA GLN A 492 32.65 8.85 11.08
C GLN A 492 31.89 9.89 10.24
N ASN A 493 31.19 9.44 9.20
CA ASN A 493 30.47 10.26 8.22
C ASN A 493 28.95 10.08 8.34
N SER A 494 28.44 10.23 9.55
CA SER A 494 27.01 10.11 9.86
C SER A 494 26.58 11.25 10.79
N LEU A 495 25.30 11.62 10.81
CA LEU A 495 24.76 12.55 11.81
C LEU A 495 24.92 12.01 13.24
N GLY A 496 24.89 10.68 13.43
CA GLY A 496 25.11 10.00 14.70
C GLY A 496 24.24 8.75 14.92
N PRO A 497 24.36 8.09 16.08
CA PRO A 497 23.76 6.77 16.36
C PRO A 497 22.22 6.77 16.54
N GLU A 498 21.58 7.94 16.64
CA GLU A 498 20.11 8.03 16.69
C GLU A 498 19.48 8.20 15.30
N THR A 499 20.29 8.33 14.25
CA THR A 499 19.80 8.61 12.89
C THR A 499 18.96 7.47 12.35
N ALA A 500 19.49 6.23 12.37
CA ALA A 500 18.77 5.07 11.84
C ALA A 500 17.45 4.76 12.58
N PRO A 501 17.40 4.72 13.94
CA PRO A 501 16.13 4.47 14.63
C PRO A 501 15.05 5.52 14.34
N LEU A 502 15.43 6.80 14.27
CA LEU A 502 14.48 7.89 14.02
C LEU A 502 14.01 7.89 12.56
N LEU A 503 14.93 7.73 11.61
CA LEU A 503 14.58 7.64 10.21
C LEU A 503 13.71 6.40 9.92
N TYR A 504 14.11 5.23 10.44
CA TYR A 504 13.33 4.00 10.32
C TYR A 504 11.91 4.18 10.85
N LYS A 505 11.74 4.80 12.02
CA LYS A 505 10.42 5.09 12.59
C LYS A 505 9.56 5.96 11.66
N GLU A 506 10.12 7.05 11.13
CA GLU A 506 9.37 7.92 10.22
C GLU A 506 9.04 7.19 8.90
N LEU A 507 9.98 6.45 8.32
CA LEU A 507 9.75 5.67 7.10
C LEU A 507 8.69 4.56 7.30
N HIS A 508 8.72 3.87 8.44
CA HIS A 508 7.71 2.89 8.84
C HIS A 508 6.33 3.53 8.91
N GLN A 509 6.22 4.66 9.61
CA GLN A 509 4.97 5.41 9.74
C GLN A 509 4.45 5.88 8.37
N LEU A 510 5.33 6.34 7.48
CA LEU A 510 4.92 6.73 6.12
C LEU A 510 4.35 5.55 5.33
N LEU A 511 4.94 4.36 5.44
CA LEU A 511 4.45 3.14 4.80
C LEU A 511 3.10 2.68 5.36
N GLU A 512 2.89 2.79 6.68
CA GLU A 512 1.60 2.50 7.32
C GLU A 512 0.52 3.51 6.93
N GLU A 513 0.87 4.79 6.78
CA GLU A 513 -0.05 5.86 6.40
C GLU A 513 -0.33 5.92 4.89
N LEU A 514 0.43 5.19 4.06
CA LEU A 514 0.26 5.14 2.60
C LEU A 514 -1.06 4.43 2.27
N PRO A 515 -2.00 5.06 1.54
CA PRO A 515 -3.25 4.41 1.15
C PRO A 515 -3.00 3.11 0.39
N ALA A 516 -3.85 2.11 0.63
CA ALA A 516 -3.73 0.81 -0.01
C ALA A 516 -3.88 0.94 -1.53
N THR A 517 -2.98 0.31 -2.29
CA THR A 517 -3.22 0.09 -3.73
C THR A 517 -4.43 -0.80 -3.91
N LEU A 518 -5.40 -0.37 -4.72
CA LEU A 518 -6.42 -1.28 -5.23
C LEU A 518 -5.71 -2.50 -5.85
N PRO A 519 -6.09 -3.74 -5.49
CA PRO A 519 -5.44 -4.91 -6.03
C PRO A 519 -5.58 -4.89 -7.55
N LEU A 520 -4.45 -4.98 -8.26
CA LEU A 520 -4.48 -5.19 -9.70
C LEU A 520 -5.19 -6.50 -9.99
N SER A 521 -6.18 -6.43 -10.89
CA SER A 521 -6.76 -7.62 -11.48
C SER A 521 -5.64 -8.49 -12.04
N SER A 522 -5.61 -9.76 -11.61
CA SER A 522 -4.68 -10.77 -12.13
C SER A 522 -4.74 -10.86 -13.65
N LYS A 523 -3.70 -11.40 -14.31
CA LYS A 523 -3.72 -11.63 -15.76
C LYS A 523 -4.96 -12.42 -16.19
N THR A 524 -5.38 -13.39 -15.38
CA THR A 524 -6.64 -14.15 -15.55
C THR A 524 -7.87 -13.25 -15.56
N GLU A 525 -7.98 -12.31 -14.62
CA GLU A 525 -9.12 -11.39 -14.51
C GLU A 525 -9.14 -10.36 -15.65
N GLN A 526 -7.98 -9.87 -16.07
CA GLN A 526 -7.88 -8.97 -17.23
C GLN A 526 -8.37 -9.66 -18.51
N ILE A 527 -7.94 -10.91 -18.73
CA ILE A 527 -8.41 -11.70 -19.88
C ILE A 527 -9.88 -12.07 -19.74
N ARG A 528 -10.35 -12.42 -18.53
CA ARG A 528 -11.78 -12.63 -18.26
C ARG A 528 -12.58 -11.40 -18.67
N ASP A 529 -12.15 -10.20 -18.30
CA ASP A 529 -12.86 -8.96 -18.63
C ASP A 529 -12.89 -8.69 -20.13
N ALA A 530 -11.78 -8.94 -20.84
CA ALA A 530 -11.75 -8.86 -22.30
C ALA A 530 -12.69 -9.87 -22.98
N VAL A 531 -12.77 -11.10 -22.45
CA VAL A 531 -13.72 -12.12 -22.91
C VAL A 531 -15.15 -11.71 -22.58
N LEU A 532 -15.40 -11.15 -21.41
CA LEU A 532 -16.70 -10.68 -20.96
C LEU A 532 -17.22 -9.57 -21.89
N GLU A 533 -16.39 -8.57 -22.20
CA GLU A 533 -16.72 -7.51 -23.15
C GLU A 533 -17.03 -8.06 -24.54
N ARG A 534 -16.25 -9.04 -25.01
CA ARG A 534 -16.51 -9.73 -26.29
C ARG A 534 -17.88 -10.40 -26.27
N VAL A 535 -18.19 -11.17 -25.23
CA VAL A 535 -19.48 -11.85 -25.06
C VAL A 535 -20.63 -10.85 -25.01
N ILE A 536 -20.51 -9.78 -24.21
CA ILE A 536 -21.53 -8.72 -24.10
C ILE A 536 -21.77 -8.03 -25.45
N SER A 537 -20.71 -7.80 -26.22
CA SER A 537 -20.82 -7.10 -27.52
C SER A 537 -21.45 -7.94 -28.63
N GLU A 538 -21.30 -9.27 -28.57
CA GLU A 538 -21.72 -10.20 -29.61
C GLU A 538 -23.06 -10.88 -29.34
N VAL A 539 -23.50 -10.93 -28.08
CA VAL A 539 -24.68 -11.67 -27.65
C VAL A 539 -25.75 -10.69 -27.17
N PRO A 540 -27.00 -10.76 -27.67
CA PRO A 540 -28.10 -9.96 -27.14
C PRO A 540 -28.25 -10.16 -25.63
N ALA A 541 -28.53 -9.07 -24.91
CA ALA A 541 -28.58 -9.04 -23.45
C ALA A 541 -29.44 -10.17 -22.85
N GLU A 542 -30.63 -10.38 -23.42
CA GLU A 542 -31.59 -11.40 -22.99
C GLU A 542 -31.12 -12.85 -23.21
N LYS A 543 -30.03 -13.05 -23.96
CA LYS A 543 -29.44 -14.36 -24.26
C LYS A 543 -28.07 -14.58 -23.63
N LEU A 544 -27.56 -13.64 -22.83
CA LEU A 544 -26.22 -13.73 -22.25
C LEU A 544 -26.04 -15.00 -21.39
N ASN A 545 -27.05 -15.37 -20.61
CA ASN A 545 -27.05 -16.60 -19.81
C ASN A 545 -27.45 -17.88 -20.60
N GLU A 546 -27.76 -17.77 -21.90
CA GLU A 546 -27.97 -18.93 -22.77
C GLU A 546 -26.67 -19.41 -23.44
N VAL A 547 -25.57 -18.63 -23.33
CA VAL A 547 -24.25 -19.00 -23.86
C VAL A 547 -23.76 -20.25 -23.15
N ASN A 548 -23.45 -21.31 -23.90
CA ASN A 548 -22.90 -22.53 -23.34
C ASN A 548 -21.37 -22.58 -23.42
N ASN A 549 -20.76 -23.55 -22.71
CA ASN A 549 -19.31 -23.69 -22.62
C ASN A 549 -18.62 -23.83 -23.99
N GLN A 550 -19.20 -24.56 -24.94
CA GLN A 550 -18.62 -24.73 -26.28
C GLN A 550 -18.62 -23.41 -27.06
N GLN A 551 -19.71 -22.65 -26.96
CA GLN A 551 -19.83 -21.33 -27.58
C GLN A 551 -18.86 -20.31 -26.96
N LEU A 552 -18.66 -20.37 -25.64
CA LEU A 552 -17.69 -19.51 -24.96
C LEU A 552 -16.26 -19.87 -25.35
N LEU A 553 -15.87 -21.15 -25.31
CA LEU A 553 -14.53 -21.59 -25.71
C LEU A 553 -14.21 -21.27 -27.18
N GLY A 554 -15.23 -21.23 -28.06
CA GLY A 554 -15.08 -20.78 -29.45
C GLY A 554 -14.81 -19.27 -29.60
N ARG A 555 -15.02 -18.48 -28.55
CA ARG A 555 -14.74 -17.04 -28.48
C ARG A 555 -13.44 -16.70 -27.78
N ILE A 556 -12.79 -17.67 -27.14
CA ILE A 556 -11.52 -17.49 -26.46
C ILE A 556 -10.41 -17.93 -27.41
N SER A 557 -9.44 -17.06 -27.67
CA SER A 557 -8.28 -17.37 -28.50
C SER A 557 -7.35 -18.39 -27.82
N GLU A 558 -6.47 -19.02 -28.58
CA GLU A 558 -5.53 -20.01 -28.03
C GLU A 558 -4.56 -19.39 -27.01
N GLU A 559 -4.14 -18.14 -27.20
CA GLU A 559 -3.30 -17.42 -26.22
C GLU A 559 -4.06 -17.15 -24.90
N GLU A 560 -5.33 -16.75 -24.99
CA GLU A 560 -6.19 -16.55 -23.82
C GLU A 560 -6.46 -17.88 -23.10
N LYS A 561 -6.66 -18.98 -23.83
CA LYS A 561 -6.80 -20.34 -23.26
C LYS A 561 -5.55 -20.77 -22.52
N GLU A 562 -4.36 -20.52 -23.07
CA GLU A 562 -3.09 -20.80 -22.39
C GLU A 562 -3.02 -20.05 -21.06
N ILE A 563 -3.43 -18.78 -21.00
CA ILE A 563 -3.47 -18.02 -19.75
C ILE A 563 -4.43 -18.69 -18.75
N PHE A 564 -5.67 -18.98 -19.15
CA PHE A 564 -6.63 -19.66 -18.28
C PHE A 564 -6.19 -21.06 -17.85
N ALA A 565 -5.33 -21.73 -18.62
CA ALA A 565 -4.82 -23.07 -18.32
C ALA A 565 -3.59 -23.07 -17.39
N ASN A 566 -2.93 -21.93 -17.18
CA ASN A 566 -1.60 -21.88 -16.53
C ASN A 566 -1.45 -20.88 -15.37
N GLU A 567 -2.33 -19.90 -15.22
CA GLU A 567 -2.14 -18.83 -14.22
C GLU A 567 -2.80 -19.08 -12.85
N HIS A 568 -3.66 -20.09 -12.71
CA HIS A 568 -4.45 -20.27 -11.49
C HIS A 568 -3.63 -20.83 -10.32
N TRP A 569 -2.73 -21.77 -10.60
CA TRP A 569 -1.73 -22.20 -9.64
C TRP A 569 -0.40 -22.38 -10.32
N ARG A 570 0.68 -21.97 -9.66
CA ARG A 570 2.04 -22.27 -10.09
C ARG A 570 2.85 -22.80 -8.91
N PHE A 571 3.64 -23.84 -9.13
CA PHE A 571 4.49 -24.46 -8.12
C PHE A 571 5.85 -24.77 -8.72
N THR A 572 6.91 -24.73 -7.93
CA THR A 572 8.24 -25.24 -8.31
C THR A 572 8.63 -26.37 -7.38
N VAL A 573 8.99 -27.53 -7.93
CA VAL A 573 9.33 -28.73 -7.16
C VAL A 573 10.77 -29.19 -7.40
N ASP A 574 11.43 -29.71 -6.35
CA ASP A 574 12.82 -30.20 -6.40
C ASP A 574 12.96 -31.68 -6.83
N ALA A 575 11.84 -32.38 -7.04
CA ALA A 575 11.77 -33.79 -7.38
C ALA A 575 10.55 -34.06 -8.27
N PRO A 576 10.51 -35.16 -9.05
CA PRO A 576 9.31 -35.55 -9.79
C PRO A 576 8.10 -35.65 -8.86
N ALA A 577 6.99 -35.05 -9.27
CA ALA A 577 5.83 -34.82 -8.42
C ALA A 577 4.57 -35.48 -9.00
N LEU A 578 3.83 -36.20 -8.16
CA LEU A 578 2.46 -36.62 -8.46
C LEU A 578 1.51 -35.51 -8.01
N VAL A 579 0.88 -34.84 -8.97
CA VAL A 579 -0.10 -33.78 -8.70
C VAL A 579 -1.49 -34.40 -8.71
N SER A 580 -2.25 -34.19 -7.63
CA SER A 580 -3.65 -34.63 -7.53
C SER A 580 -4.57 -33.42 -7.39
N VAL A 581 -5.56 -33.31 -8.28
CA VAL A 581 -6.59 -32.29 -8.30
C VAL A 581 -7.87 -32.89 -7.73
N MET A 582 -8.35 -32.35 -6.61
CA MET A 582 -9.59 -32.76 -5.96
C MET A 582 -10.71 -31.86 -6.47
N ARG A 583 -11.40 -32.32 -7.52
CA ARG A 583 -12.49 -31.57 -8.16
C ARG A 583 -13.83 -31.97 -7.55
N HIS A 584 -14.70 -31.01 -7.27
CA HIS A 584 -16.03 -31.31 -6.74
C HIS A 584 -16.86 -32.12 -7.74
N LYS A 585 -17.44 -33.25 -7.30
CA LYS A 585 -18.26 -34.11 -8.18
C LYS A 585 -19.51 -33.43 -8.72
N GLY A 586 -20.08 -32.48 -7.96
CA GLY A 586 -21.26 -31.75 -8.38
C GLY A 586 -21.00 -30.60 -9.35
N GLN A 587 -19.75 -30.32 -9.73
CA GLN A 587 -19.48 -29.39 -10.83
C GLN A 587 -19.87 -30.08 -12.14
N GLU A 588 -20.75 -29.47 -12.94
CA GLU A 588 -21.21 -30.07 -14.21
C GLU A 588 -20.15 -30.03 -15.30
N ILE A 589 -19.46 -28.89 -15.44
CA ILE A 589 -18.45 -28.66 -16.48
C ILE A 589 -17.07 -29.03 -15.93
N VAL A 590 -16.36 -29.92 -16.62
CA VAL A 590 -14.96 -30.24 -16.30
C VAL A 590 -14.09 -29.09 -16.81
N PRO A 591 -13.14 -28.55 -16.03
CA PRO A 591 -12.22 -27.52 -16.50
C PRO A 591 -11.50 -27.97 -17.79
N PHE A 592 -11.57 -27.17 -18.85
CA PHE A 592 -11.12 -27.56 -20.19
C PHE A 592 -9.65 -28.03 -20.22
N TRP A 593 -8.80 -27.38 -19.42
CA TRP A 593 -7.37 -27.66 -19.36
C TRP A 593 -7.04 -29.00 -18.69
N LEU A 594 -7.95 -29.59 -17.90
CA LEU A 594 -7.63 -30.74 -17.04
C LEU A 594 -7.24 -31.97 -17.88
N GLU A 595 -8.12 -32.37 -18.79
CA GLU A 595 -7.86 -33.47 -19.73
C GLU A 595 -6.81 -33.08 -20.79
N GLU A 596 -6.84 -31.85 -21.29
CA GLU A 596 -5.87 -31.35 -22.29
C GLU A 596 -4.44 -31.37 -21.76
N LYS A 597 -4.24 -31.07 -20.47
CA LYS A 597 -2.95 -31.22 -19.80
C LYS A 597 -2.62 -32.67 -19.46
N GLY A 598 -3.49 -33.64 -19.73
CA GLY A 598 -3.24 -35.06 -19.55
C GLY A 598 -3.48 -35.58 -18.14
N PHE A 599 -4.25 -34.87 -17.30
CA PHE A 599 -4.73 -35.45 -16.04
C PHE A 599 -5.71 -36.58 -16.32
N ARG A 600 -5.68 -37.62 -15.48
CA ARG A 600 -6.59 -38.76 -15.57
C ARG A 600 -7.42 -38.87 -14.31
N LYS A 601 -8.73 -39.02 -14.50
CA LYS A 601 -9.66 -39.31 -13.41
C LYS A 601 -9.33 -40.68 -12.82
N THR A 602 -9.22 -40.73 -11.50
CA THR A 602 -8.97 -41.96 -10.74
C THR A 602 -10.29 -42.56 -10.23
N GLY A 603 -10.22 -43.69 -9.52
CA GLY A 603 -11.34 -44.25 -8.78
C GLY A 603 -11.48 -43.69 -7.35
N MET A 604 -10.58 -42.79 -6.92
CA MET A 604 -10.54 -42.28 -5.55
C MET A 604 -11.52 -41.10 -5.36
N SER A 605 -11.99 -40.96 -4.12
CA SER A 605 -12.77 -39.83 -3.66
C SER A 605 -12.28 -39.32 -2.32
N VAL A 606 -12.33 -38.00 -2.14
CA VAL A 606 -12.11 -37.31 -0.86
C VAL A 606 -13.45 -36.66 -0.48
N SER A 607 -13.83 -36.67 0.79
CA SER A 607 -15.06 -35.98 1.21
C SER A 607 -14.92 -35.27 2.54
N ASN A 608 -15.75 -34.24 2.71
CA ASN A 608 -16.07 -33.62 3.99
C ASN A 608 -17.57 -33.77 4.26
N GLU A 609 -18.08 -33.13 5.31
CA GLU A 609 -19.50 -33.18 5.69
C GLU A 609 -20.47 -32.71 4.59
N ASN A 610 -20.03 -31.81 3.69
CA ASN A 610 -20.91 -31.14 2.71
C ASN A 610 -20.65 -31.58 1.25
N TYR A 611 -19.41 -31.97 0.92
CA TYR A 611 -18.96 -32.13 -0.46
C TYR A 611 -18.12 -33.39 -0.66
N GLU A 612 -18.30 -33.99 -1.83
CA GLU A 612 -17.49 -35.10 -2.33
C GLU A 612 -16.68 -34.67 -3.56
N TYR A 613 -15.38 -34.98 -3.53
CA TYR A 613 -14.42 -34.63 -4.56
C TYR A 613 -13.92 -35.89 -5.26
N GLU A 614 -13.90 -35.85 -6.58
CA GLU A 614 -13.22 -36.82 -7.42
C GLU A 614 -11.75 -36.42 -7.60
N VAL A 615 -10.87 -37.42 -7.65
CA VAL A 615 -9.42 -37.19 -7.72
C VAL A 615 -8.91 -37.40 -9.14
N TRP A 616 -8.22 -36.39 -9.67
CA TRP A 616 -7.56 -36.42 -10.98
C TRP A 616 -6.05 -36.34 -10.79
N GLN A 617 -5.28 -37.17 -11.49
CA GLN A 617 -3.83 -37.26 -11.28
C GLN A 617 -2.99 -37.14 -12.55
N LYS A 618 -1.80 -36.56 -12.39
CA LYS A 618 -0.74 -36.52 -13.40
C LYS A 618 0.63 -36.44 -12.73
N GLU A 619 1.61 -37.13 -13.32
CA GLU A 619 3.02 -37.00 -12.94
C GLU A 619 3.68 -35.84 -13.70
N PHE A 620 4.50 -35.08 -12.98
CA PHE A 620 5.29 -33.97 -13.51
C PHE A 620 6.79 -34.21 -13.25
N PRO A 621 7.66 -33.80 -14.19
CA PRO A 621 9.10 -33.78 -13.95
C PRO A 621 9.47 -32.71 -12.90
N VAL A 622 10.73 -32.70 -12.48
CA VAL A 622 11.32 -31.61 -11.68
C VAL A 622 11.14 -30.28 -12.41
N GLY A 623 10.79 -29.21 -11.68
CA GLY A 623 10.68 -27.86 -12.22
C GLY A 623 9.34 -27.21 -11.92
N GLU A 624 8.91 -26.33 -12.81
CA GLU A 624 7.67 -25.57 -12.67
C GLU A 624 6.45 -26.39 -13.11
N ILE A 625 5.37 -26.28 -12.34
CA ILE A 625 4.07 -26.90 -12.56
C ILE A 625 3.02 -25.79 -12.55
N SER A 626 2.21 -25.71 -13.60
CA SER A 626 1.14 -24.73 -13.74
C SER A 626 -0.23 -25.41 -13.89
N LEU A 627 -1.25 -24.90 -13.22
CA LEU A 627 -2.64 -25.37 -13.31
C LEU A 627 -3.58 -24.21 -13.65
N GLY A 628 -4.70 -24.55 -14.26
CA GLY A 628 -5.65 -23.58 -14.80
C GLY A 628 -6.83 -23.30 -13.88
N ILE A 629 -7.71 -22.41 -14.33
CA ILE A 629 -8.88 -21.93 -13.59
C ILE A 629 -9.83 -23.07 -13.18
N ASN A 630 -10.68 -22.81 -12.19
CA ASN A 630 -11.72 -23.73 -11.77
C ASN A 630 -12.80 -23.97 -12.85
N GLY A 631 -13.02 -23.01 -13.74
CA GLY A 631 -14.08 -23.04 -14.74
C GLY A 631 -14.63 -21.64 -15.01
N PHE A 632 -15.47 -21.54 -16.04
CA PHE A 632 -16.14 -20.29 -16.42
C PHE A 632 -17.56 -20.19 -15.83
N ASP A 633 -18.02 -21.20 -15.10
CA ASP A 633 -19.41 -21.43 -14.68
C ASP A 633 -19.76 -20.91 -13.28
N LEU A 634 -18.85 -20.15 -12.67
CA LEU A 634 -19.00 -19.63 -11.30
C LEU A 634 -19.27 -20.74 -10.27
N HIS A 635 -18.85 -21.97 -10.55
CA HIS A 635 -19.05 -23.09 -9.63
C HIS A 635 -18.25 -22.87 -8.34
N ARG A 636 -18.97 -22.55 -7.26
CA ARG A 636 -18.42 -22.04 -5.99
C ARG A 636 -17.48 -23.02 -5.26
N VAL A 637 -17.70 -24.33 -5.41
CA VAL A 637 -16.88 -25.35 -4.75
C VAL A 637 -15.66 -25.64 -5.62
N VAL A 638 -14.63 -24.80 -5.45
CA VAL A 638 -13.39 -24.79 -6.25
C VAL A 638 -12.50 -25.98 -5.92
N TYR A 639 -11.79 -26.52 -6.91
CA TYR A 639 -10.84 -27.61 -6.65
C TYR A 639 -9.69 -27.19 -5.72
N PHE A 640 -9.14 -28.16 -4.98
CA PHE A 640 -7.89 -28.00 -4.24
C PHE A 640 -6.85 -29.05 -4.70
N VAL A 641 -5.58 -28.84 -4.34
CA VAL A 641 -4.46 -29.59 -4.96
C VAL A 641 -3.59 -30.22 -3.89
N THR A 642 -3.11 -31.44 -4.18
CA THR A 642 -2.03 -32.05 -3.41
C THR A 642 -0.84 -32.41 -4.28
N ILE A 643 0.35 -32.34 -3.70
CA ILE A 643 1.61 -32.78 -4.31
C ILE A 643 2.19 -33.92 -3.47
N GLY A 644 2.36 -35.07 -4.12
CA GLY A 644 2.93 -36.29 -3.54
C GLY A 644 4.14 -36.80 -4.31
N PRO A 645 4.82 -37.85 -3.81
CA PRO A 645 5.92 -38.47 -4.51
C PRO A 645 5.41 -39.31 -5.69
N VAL A 646 6.11 -39.25 -6.83
CA VAL A 646 5.98 -40.28 -7.86
C VAL A 646 6.54 -41.59 -7.29
N ALA A 647 5.90 -42.73 -7.59
CA ALA A 647 6.29 -44.03 -7.05
C ALA A 647 7.81 -44.29 -7.16
N GLY A 648 8.45 -44.61 -6.02
CA GLY A 648 9.90 -44.83 -5.93
C GLY A 648 10.76 -43.57 -5.77
N ASN A 649 10.17 -42.36 -5.73
CA ASN A 649 10.86 -41.10 -5.48
C ASN A 649 10.64 -40.59 -4.05
N LYS A 650 11.49 -39.65 -3.61
CA LYS A 650 11.31 -38.90 -2.35
C LYS A 650 10.12 -37.94 -2.47
N MET A 651 9.53 -37.54 -1.34
CA MET A 651 8.54 -36.45 -1.30
C MET A 651 9.16 -35.17 -1.91
N PRO A 652 8.52 -34.55 -2.91
CA PRO A 652 9.00 -33.30 -3.47
C PRO A 652 8.94 -32.18 -2.44
N LYS A 653 9.98 -31.34 -2.42
CA LYS A 653 9.95 -30.06 -1.72
C LYS A 653 9.34 -29.01 -2.62
N ILE A 654 8.42 -28.23 -2.07
CA ILE A 654 7.89 -27.04 -2.73
C ILE A 654 8.90 -25.91 -2.51
N LEU A 655 9.55 -25.48 -3.59
CA LEU A 655 10.53 -24.39 -3.55
C LEU A 655 9.81 -23.03 -3.57
N HIS A 656 8.80 -22.91 -4.44
CA HIS A 656 7.97 -21.72 -4.61
C HIS A 656 6.56 -22.14 -5.00
N HIS A 657 5.56 -21.34 -4.63
CA HIS A 657 4.22 -21.43 -5.22
C HIS A 657 3.58 -20.06 -5.34
N SER A 658 2.63 -19.93 -6.25
CA SER A 658 1.79 -18.75 -6.41
C SER A 658 0.32 -19.16 -6.56
N PRO A 659 -0.60 -18.49 -5.86
CA PRO A 659 -0.34 -17.43 -4.87
C PRO A 659 0.27 -17.99 -3.57
N ASP A 660 1.14 -17.21 -2.93
CA ASP A 660 1.92 -17.60 -1.74
C ASP A 660 1.19 -17.34 -0.40
N ARG A 661 0.11 -16.54 -0.44
CA ARG A 661 -0.66 -16.11 0.73
C ARG A 661 -1.48 -17.20 1.44
N TRP A 662 -1.66 -18.38 0.85
CA TRP A 662 -2.47 -19.45 1.44
C TRP A 662 -1.63 -20.52 2.11
N LYS A 663 -2.17 -21.08 3.18
CA LYS A 663 -1.45 -22.07 3.99
C LYS A 663 -1.25 -23.36 3.19
N VAL A 664 -0.01 -23.81 3.16
CA VAL A 664 0.36 -25.15 2.69
C VAL A 664 0.48 -26.04 3.92
N ILE A 665 -0.36 -27.07 3.98
CA ILE A 665 -0.45 -27.96 5.14
C ILE A 665 -0.25 -29.41 4.71
N ARG A 666 -0.29 -30.33 5.67
CA ARG A 666 -0.24 -31.77 5.39
C ARG A 666 -1.65 -32.28 5.08
N MET A 667 -1.79 -33.09 4.04
CA MET A 667 -3.03 -33.78 3.71
C MET A 667 -3.25 -34.89 4.75
N GLU A 668 -4.24 -34.73 5.61
CA GLU A 668 -4.60 -35.72 6.62
C GLU A 668 -6.08 -35.56 7.01
N LYS A 669 -6.64 -36.59 7.64
CA LYS A 669 -8.00 -36.52 8.17
C LYS A 669 -8.10 -35.39 9.21
N GLY A 670 -9.07 -34.50 9.05
CA GLY A 670 -9.23 -33.30 9.88
C GLY A 670 -8.54 -32.05 9.33
N ALA A 671 -7.79 -32.13 8.23
CA ALA A 671 -7.27 -30.94 7.56
C ALA A 671 -8.39 -30.18 6.83
N TYR A 672 -8.39 -28.85 6.90
CA TYR A 672 -9.33 -28.00 6.16
C TYR A 672 -8.83 -27.73 4.74
N THR A 673 -9.76 -27.37 3.86
CA THR A 673 -9.49 -27.16 2.43
C THR A 673 -9.66 -25.72 1.97
N TYR A 674 -10.61 -24.99 2.57
CA TYR A 674 -10.89 -23.59 2.27
C TYR A 674 -10.53 -22.70 3.45
N ASN A 675 -9.71 -21.68 3.23
CA ASN A 675 -9.32 -20.72 4.26
C ASN A 675 -10.49 -19.83 4.71
N ASP A 676 -11.55 -19.74 3.88
CA ASP A 676 -12.78 -19.02 4.19
C ASP A 676 -13.87 -19.90 4.83
N TRP A 677 -13.53 -21.16 5.15
CA TRP A 677 -14.37 -22.10 5.88
C TRP A 677 -13.50 -23.22 6.46
N ASP A 678 -12.69 -22.87 7.46
CA ASP A 678 -11.68 -23.75 8.05
C ASP A 678 -12.29 -24.85 8.95
N GLU A 679 -13.54 -24.72 9.37
CA GLU A 679 -14.32 -25.81 9.98
C GLU A 679 -14.66 -26.94 9.00
N LEU A 680 -14.61 -26.67 7.68
CA LEU A 680 -14.91 -27.64 6.65
C LEU A 680 -13.71 -28.58 6.39
N VAL A 681 -13.59 -29.56 7.27
CA VAL A 681 -12.45 -30.49 7.32
C VAL A 681 -12.68 -31.80 6.57
N ILE A 682 -11.60 -32.43 6.11
CA ILE A 682 -11.62 -33.73 5.44
C ILE A 682 -12.02 -34.84 6.41
N GLU A 683 -13.09 -35.57 6.08
CA GLU A 683 -13.61 -36.70 6.89
C GLU A 683 -13.21 -38.07 6.32
N GLN A 684 -13.20 -38.18 4.99
CA GLN A 684 -12.82 -39.39 4.27
C GLN A 684 -11.64 -39.08 3.35
N LEU A 685 -10.54 -39.81 3.55
CA LEU A 685 -9.27 -39.62 2.86
C LEU A 685 -8.69 -40.99 2.43
N PRO A 686 -8.45 -41.21 1.13
CA PRO A 686 -7.71 -42.38 0.64
C PRO A 686 -6.29 -42.44 1.21
N GLU A 687 -5.82 -43.64 1.54
CA GLU A 687 -4.48 -43.88 2.13
C GLU A 687 -3.36 -43.36 1.20
N GLU A 688 -3.57 -43.41 -0.11
CA GLU A 688 -2.63 -42.97 -1.13
C GLU A 688 -2.38 -41.45 -1.15
N LEU A 689 -3.25 -40.66 -0.53
CA LEU A 689 -3.12 -39.19 -0.46
C LEU A 689 -2.67 -38.72 0.94
N GLU A 690 -2.71 -39.59 1.94
CA GLU A 690 -2.33 -39.28 3.31
C GLU A 690 -0.85 -38.86 3.38
N GLY A 691 -0.59 -37.69 3.96
CA GLY A 691 0.73 -37.10 4.10
C GLY A 691 1.26 -36.35 2.89
N HIS A 692 0.52 -36.26 1.78
CA HIS A 692 0.85 -35.35 0.69
C HIS A 692 0.86 -33.88 1.15
N VAL A 693 1.50 -33.02 0.38
CA VAL A 693 1.45 -31.57 0.60
C VAL A 693 0.12 -31.06 0.07
N LEU A 694 -0.71 -30.46 0.93
CA LEU A 694 -2.03 -29.90 0.62
C LEU A 694 -1.94 -28.38 0.44
N PHE A 695 -2.35 -27.90 -0.73
CA PHE A 695 -2.54 -26.48 -1.01
C PHE A 695 -4.00 -26.11 -0.74
N THR A 696 -4.23 -25.37 0.34
CA THR A 696 -5.55 -24.83 0.67
C THR A 696 -5.91 -23.67 -0.27
N THR A 697 -7.21 -23.39 -0.41
CA THR A 697 -7.73 -22.40 -1.35
C THR A 697 -8.80 -21.52 -0.69
N ILE A 698 -9.54 -20.74 -1.47
CA ILE A 698 -10.79 -20.09 -1.04
C ILE A 698 -11.88 -20.35 -2.08
N ARG A 699 -13.15 -20.32 -1.67
CA ARG A 699 -14.28 -20.49 -2.61
C ARG A 699 -14.37 -19.35 -3.64
N GLY A 700 -13.90 -18.16 -3.28
CA GLY A 700 -14.00 -16.94 -4.11
C GLY A 700 -13.21 -17.00 -5.41
N ARG A 701 -12.26 -17.93 -5.49
CA ARG A 701 -11.51 -18.21 -6.71
C ARG A 701 -12.37 -18.59 -7.91
N ALA A 702 -13.61 -19.05 -7.69
CA ALA A 702 -14.57 -19.30 -8.76
C ALA A 702 -14.86 -18.06 -9.62
N ARG A 703 -14.62 -16.85 -9.08
CA ARG A 703 -14.92 -15.56 -9.72
C ARG A 703 -13.78 -15.02 -10.60
N GLU A 704 -12.57 -15.58 -10.48
CA GLU A 704 -11.39 -15.14 -11.24
C GLU A 704 -11.61 -15.23 -12.76
N ALA A 705 -12.47 -16.15 -13.21
CA ALA A 705 -12.76 -16.38 -14.63
C ALA A 705 -14.24 -16.64 -14.91
N ALA A 706 -15.15 -16.27 -14.01
CA ALA A 706 -16.58 -16.49 -14.21
C ALA A 706 -17.11 -15.73 -15.45
N VAL A 707 -17.89 -16.38 -16.29
CA VAL A 707 -18.54 -15.78 -17.47
C VAL A 707 -19.91 -16.42 -17.70
N LEU A 708 -19.98 -17.74 -17.71
CA LEU A 708 -21.22 -18.48 -17.90
C LEU A 708 -22.15 -18.30 -16.69
N ASN A 709 -23.44 -18.15 -16.94
CA ASN A 709 -24.50 -18.01 -15.92
C ASN A 709 -24.23 -16.90 -14.88
N SER A 710 -23.41 -15.90 -15.24
CA SER A 710 -22.93 -14.90 -14.30
C SER A 710 -23.62 -13.54 -14.49
N PHE A 711 -24.32 -13.33 -15.61
CA PHE A 711 -24.96 -12.05 -15.93
C PHE A 711 -26.26 -11.86 -15.14
N ARG A 712 -26.49 -10.63 -14.70
CA ARG A 712 -27.61 -10.21 -13.85
C ARG A 712 -28.25 -8.94 -14.41
N GLU A 713 -29.45 -8.65 -13.93
CA GLU A 713 -30.15 -7.38 -14.15
C GLU A 713 -30.42 -6.71 -12.81
N THR A 714 -30.20 -5.41 -12.72
CA THR A 714 -30.74 -4.63 -11.59
C THR A 714 -32.15 -4.18 -11.90
N ALA A 715 -33.07 -4.34 -10.94
CA ALA A 715 -34.43 -3.81 -11.05
C ALA A 715 -34.48 -2.27 -10.91
N TYR A 716 -33.39 -1.66 -10.44
CA TYR A 716 -33.30 -0.25 -10.09
C TYR A 716 -32.10 0.39 -10.79
N PRO A 717 -32.12 0.53 -12.14
CA PRO A 717 -31.05 1.20 -12.87
C PRO A 717 -30.95 2.66 -12.45
N ALA A 718 -29.71 3.14 -12.32
CA ALA A 718 -29.43 4.52 -11.94
C ALA A 718 -29.88 5.53 -13.00
N SER A 719 -30.10 6.77 -12.57
CA SER A 719 -30.44 7.91 -13.43
C SER A 719 -29.58 9.13 -13.03
N PRO A 720 -29.70 10.28 -13.72
CA PRO A 720 -29.00 11.49 -13.29
C PRO A 720 -29.51 12.06 -11.96
N ASP A 721 -30.68 11.60 -11.50
CA ASP A 721 -31.28 12.01 -10.23
C ASP A 721 -30.71 11.16 -9.09
N ALA A 722 -30.46 11.78 -7.92
CA ALA A 722 -29.91 11.09 -6.76
C ALA A 722 -30.89 10.05 -6.20
N ASP A 723 -30.44 8.81 -6.06
CA ASP A 723 -31.16 7.73 -5.38
C ASP A 723 -30.25 7.02 -4.36
N GLN A 724 -30.77 5.99 -3.69
CA GLN A 724 -30.05 5.24 -2.64
C GLN A 724 -29.41 6.17 -1.59
N ILE A 725 -30.15 7.19 -1.15
CA ILE A 725 -29.65 8.16 -0.18
C ILE A 725 -29.58 7.50 1.20
N ILE A 726 -28.40 7.49 1.80
CA ILE A 726 -28.12 6.82 3.08
C ILE A 726 -27.39 7.80 3.99
N LEU A 727 -27.71 7.74 5.28
CA LEU A 727 -27.02 8.46 6.34
C LEU A 727 -26.20 7.48 7.17
N THR A 728 -24.96 7.82 7.47
CA THR A 728 -24.04 7.04 8.32
C THR A 728 -23.18 8.00 9.15
N TRP A 729 -22.23 7.47 9.93
CA TRP A 729 -21.25 8.29 10.64
C TRP A 729 -19.86 7.69 10.45
N CYS A 730 -18.93 8.49 9.91
CA CYS A 730 -17.50 8.15 9.87
C CYS A 730 -16.69 8.90 10.95
N ASP A 731 -17.34 9.80 11.69
CA ASP A 731 -16.76 10.64 12.76
C ASP A 731 -17.80 10.79 13.90
N ASP A 732 -17.52 11.67 14.88
CA ASP A 732 -18.39 11.93 16.04
C ASP A 732 -19.82 12.34 15.62
N PRO A 733 -20.85 11.52 15.91
CA PRO A 733 -22.25 11.79 15.55
C PRO A 733 -22.82 13.08 16.14
N ALA A 734 -22.19 13.64 17.18
CA ALA A 734 -22.63 14.89 17.79
C ALA A 734 -22.26 16.13 16.96
N THR A 735 -21.27 16.01 16.08
CA THR A 735 -20.74 17.17 15.33
C THR A 735 -20.58 16.91 13.84
N THR A 736 -20.94 15.71 13.37
CA THR A 736 -20.77 15.30 11.98
C THR A 736 -21.97 14.51 11.46
N GLN A 737 -22.11 14.44 10.14
CA GLN A 737 -23.05 13.57 9.46
C GLN A 737 -22.47 13.16 8.10
N ALA A 738 -22.35 11.86 7.85
CA ALA A 738 -22.00 11.34 6.53
C ALA A 738 -23.27 11.04 5.74
N ILE A 739 -23.27 11.41 4.45
CA ILE A 739 -24.38 11.22 3.53
C ILE A 739 -23.84 10.66 2.23
N GLN A 740 -24.45 9.58 1.75
CA GLN A 740 -24.12 8.92 0.51
C GLN A 740 -25.33 8.83 -0.41
N TRP A 741 -25.09 8.76 -1.73
CA TRP A 741 -26.13 8.51 -2.73
C TRP A 741 -25.51 7.97 -4.02
N ARG A 742 -26.37 7.58 -4.96
CA ARG A 742 -25.98 7.08 -6.27
C ARG A 742 -26.56 7.93 -7.40
N THR A 743 -25.83 8.01 -8.51
CA THR A 743 -26.32 8.50 -9.81
C THR A 743 -25.80 7.61 -10.94
N ASP A 744 -26.29 7.82 -12.16
CA ASP A 744 -25.63 7.32 -13.35
C ASP A 744 -24.30 8.03 -13.62
N THR A 745 -23.57 7.56 -14.63
CA THR A 745 -22.22 8.05 -14.97
C THR A 745 -22.22 9.40 -15.70
N SER A 746 -23.38 9.90 -16.14
CA SER A 746 -23.49 11.17 -16.88
C SER A 746 -23.27 12.41 -16.00
N VAL A 747 -23.46 12.27 -14.68
CA VAL A 747 -23.34 13.35 -13.71
C VAL A 747 -21.87 13.62 -13.37
N ALA A 748 -21.42 14.85 -13.55
CA ALA A 748 -20.06 15.30 -13.26
C ALA A 748 -19.96 16.01 -11.91
N LYS A 749 -21.02 16.67 -11.42
CA LYS A 749 -20.95 17.46 -10.20
C LYS A 749 -22.22 17.41 -9.34
N MET A 750 -22.05 16.96 -8.10
CA MET A 750 -23.07 16.95 -7.06
C MET A 750 -22.62 17.73 -5.83
N THR A 751 -23.55 18.41 -5.17
CA THR A 751 -23.33 19.11 -3.91
C THR A 751 -24.44 18.81 -2.92
N LEU A 752 -24.12 18.77 -1.64
CA LEU A 752 -25.09 18.75 -0.55
C LEU A 752 -25.39 20.18 -0.11
N ARG A 753 -26.68 20.54 -0.01
CA ARG A 753 -27.13 21.79 0.61
C ARG A 753 -27.81 21.47 1.92
N TYR A 754 -27.42 22.14 2.99
CA TYR A 754 -27.95 21.87 4.33
C TYR A 754 -28.08 23.15 5.17
N TRP A 755 -29.03 23.16 6.09
CA TRP A 755 -29.30 24.27 7.00
C TRP A 755 -29.88 23.75 8.32
N SER A 756 -29.61 24.44 9.42
CA SER A 756 -30.18 24.10 10.72
C SER A 756 -31.65 24.52 10.82
N GLU A 757 -32.38 23.96 11.78
CA GLU A 757 -33.76 24.33 12.11
C GLU A 757 -33.98 25.84 12.36
N ASN A 758 -32.93 26.58 12.70
CA ASN A 758 -32.97 28.02 12.93
C ASN A 758 -32.87 28.85 11.63
N ASN A 759 -32.52 28.21 10.52
CA ASN A 759 -32.40 28.80 9.20
C ASN A 759 -33.48 28.24 8.26
N ASN A 760 -33.50 28.68 6.99
CA ASN A 760 -34.40 28.14 5.97
C ASN A 760 -33.64 27.77 4.69
N LYS A 761 -34.33 27.15 3.72
CA LYS A 761 -33.77 26.72 2.43
C LYS A 761 -33.09 27.85 1.62
N GLY A 762 -33.36 29.12 1.91
CA GLY A 762 -32.68 30.27 1.30
C GLY A 762 -31.32 30.62 1.93
N GLU A 763 -31.01 30.05 3.10
CA GLU A 763 -29.81 30.33 3.92
C GLU A 763 -29.09 29.01 4.24
N PHE A 764 -28.63 28.32 3.20
CA PHE A 764 -27.95 27.03 3.30
C PHE A 764 -26.43 27.15 3.25
N SER A 765 -25.77 26.17 3.85
CA SER A 765 -24.38 25.80 3.59
C SER A 765 -24.34 24.80 2.44
N GLU A 766 -23.29 24.85 1.63
CA GLU A 766 -23.07 23.93 0.50
C GLU A 766 -21.76 23.18 0.69
N ALA A 767 -21.78 21.86 0.51
CA ALA A 767 -20.62 20.99 0.55
C ALA A 767 -20.48 20.23 -0.78
N LEU A 768 -19.27 20.22 -1.34
CA LEU A 768 -18.98 19.47 -2.56
C LEU A 768 -18.85 17.98 -2.23
N ALA A 769 -19.51 17.13 -3.00
CA ALA A 769 -19.42 15.69 -2.85
C ALA A 769 -18.22 15.12 -3.61
N SER A 770 -17.53 14.15 -3.00
CA SER A 770 -16.62 13.26 -3.72
C SER A 770 -17.40 12.13 -4.39
N GLN A 771 -16.79 11.49 -5.38
CA GLN A 771 -17.41 10.37 -6.10
C GLN A 771 -16.42 9.23 -6.32
N GLN A 772 -16.97 8.03 -6.47
CA GLN A 772 -16.29 6.85 -6.98
C GLN A 772 -17.18 6.07 -7.95
N LEU A 773 -16.58 5.46 -8.96
CA LEU A 773 -17.24 4.56 -9.89
C LEU A 773 -17.44 3.18 -9.26
N LEU A 774 -18.68 2.71 -9.18
CA LEU A 774 -19.00 1.31 -8.84
C LEU A 774 -19.32 0.54 -10.12
N SER A 775 -18.40 -0.34 -10.51
CA SER A 775 -18.51 -1.16 -11.72
C SER A 775 -18.83 -2.61 -11.38
N ASP A 776 -19.90 -3.14 -11.98
CA ASP A 776 -20.24 -4.55 -11.97
C ASP A 776 -20.62 -4.96 -13.39
N LYS A 777 -19.62 -5.39 -14.18
CA LYS A 777 -19.77 -5.72 -15.60
C LYS A 777 -20.78 -6.85 -15.87
N TYR A 778 -21.16 -7.61 -14.84
CA TYR A 778 -22.18 -8.64 -14.97
C TYR A 778 -23.60 -8.07 -14.95
N ILE A 779 -23.80 -6.82 -14.52
CA ILE A 779 -25.11 -6.14 -14.57
C ILE A 779 -25.27 -5.46 -15.92
N HIS A 780 -25.78 -6.18 -16.91
CA HIS A 780 -25.73 -5.73 -18.30
C HIS A 780 -26.63 -4.52 -18.60
N ASN A 781 -27.66 -4.25 -17.79
CA ASN A 781 -28.56 -3.12 -18.00
C ASN A 781 -28.10 -1.81 -17.32
N ASN A 782 -27.10 -1.87 -16.44
CA ASN A 782 -26.52 -0.70 -15.78
C ASN A 782 -25.14 -1.03 -15.18
N PRO A 783 -24.12 -1.38 -15.98
CA PRO A 783 -22.87 -1.95 -15.46
C PRO A 783 -22.10 -0.99 -14.54
N ASP A 784 -22.16 0.31 -14.83
CA ASP A 784 -21.43 1.35 -14.11
C ASP A 784 -22.37 2.38 -13.50
N VAL A 785 -22.10 2.76 -12.26
CA VAL A 785 -22.81 3.84 -11.53
C VAL A 785 -21.80 4.69 -10.76
N LYS A 786 -22.17 5.91 -10.42
CA LYS A 786 -21.39 6.77 -9.51
C LYS A 786 -21.97 6.73 -8.12
N HIS A 787 -21.16 6.36 -7.15
CA HIS A 787 -21.44 6.52 -5.74
C HIS A 787 -20.82 7.83 -5.26
N TRP A 788 -21.61 8.63 -4.55
CA TRP A 788 -21.25 9.95 -4.08
C TRP A 788 -21.27 9.98 -2.57
N GLU A 789 -20.33 10.74 -2.01
CA GLU A 789 -20.07 10.79 -0.59
C GLU A 789 -19.80 12.22 -0.14
N VAL A 790 -20.29 12.56 1.04
CA VAL A 790 -19.92 13.80 1.75
C VAL A 790 -20.02 13.58 3.26
N ASN A 791 -19.00 14.06 3.99
CA ASN A 791 -19.07 14.17 5.44
C ASN A 791 -19.10 15.65 5.82
N ILE A 792 -20.20 16.11 6.40
CA ILE A 792 -20.32 17.48 6.91
C ILE A 792 -19.87 17.51 8.37
N THR A 793 -19.03 18.49 8.70
CA THR A 793 -18.40 18.62 10.02
C THR A 793 -18.73 19.96 10.67
N GLY A 794 -18.44 20.08 11.97
CA GLY A 794 -18.68 21.31 12.72
C GLY A 794 -20.16 21.61 12.98
N LEU A 795 -21.01 20.58 12.94
CA LEU A 795 -22.42 20.69 13.28
C LEU A 795 -22.59 20.92 14.78
N GLN A 796 -23.65 21.64 15.14
CA GLN A 796 -24.06 21.76 16.54
C GLN A 796 -24.67 20.44 17.03
N PRO A 797 -24.30 19.95 18.23
CA PRO A 797 -24.95 18.80 18.86
C PRO A 797 -26.44 19.03 19.12
N ASP A 798 -27.19 17.93 19.21
CA ASP A 798 -28.64 17.92 19.48
C ASP A 798 -29.48 18.87 18.62
N THR A 799 -29.12 19.03 17.34
CA THR A 799 -29.73 20.02 16.45
C THR A 799 -30.29 19.33 15.21
N GLU A 800 -31.52 19.68 14.81
CA GLU A 800 -32.09 19.22 13.55
C GLU A 800 -31.51 20.03 12.38
N TYR A 801 -31.10 19.32 11.33
CA TYR A 801 -30.67 19.86 10.06
C TYR A 801 -31.57 19.34 8.96
N SER A 802 -32.01 20.24 8.09
CA SER A 802 -32.58 19.88 6.81
C SER A 802 -31.50 19.89 5.74
N TYR A 803 -31.62 18.98 4.78
CA TYR A 803 -30.69 18.89 3.65
C TYR A 803 -31.39 18.48 2.36
N LEU A 804 -30.72 18.72 1.24
CA LEU A 804 -31.04 18.16 -0.06
C LEU A 804 -29.76 17.97 -0.88
N ILE A 805 -29.83 17.10 -1.87
CA ILE A 805 -28.77 16.87 -2.84
C ILE A 805 -29.09 17.68 -4.10
N TYR A 806 -28.10 18.46 -4.57
CA TYR A 806 -28.21 19.31 -5.74
C TYR A 806 -27.30 18.80 -6.86
N ASN A 807 -27.91 18.50 -8.01
CA ASN A 807 -27.20 18.18 -9.23
C ASN A 807 -26.92 19.50 -9.98
N ALA A 808 -25.64 19.87 -10.05
CA ALA A 808 -25.23 21.15 -10.65
C ALA A 808 -25.33 21.14 -12.19
N ASP A 809 -25.28 19.97 -12.81
CA ASP A 809 -25.27 19.81 -14.27
C ASP A 809 -26.66 20.03 -14.86
N ASN A 810 -27.70 19.48 -14.22
CA ASN A 810 -29.09 19.61 -14.67
C ASN A 810 -29.94 20.55 -13.81
N ARG A 811 -29.37 21.09 -12.72
CA ARG A 811 -30.01 22.00 -11.75
C ARG A 811 -31.22 21.42 -11.02
N LYS A 812 -31.29 20.10 -10.87
CA LYS A 812 -32.33 19.44 -10.07
C LYS A 812 -31.92 19.30 -8.61
N GLU A 813 -32.93 19.22 -7.75
CA GLU A 813 -32.82 19.00 -6.32
C GLU A 813 -33.54 17.70 -5.94
N SER A 814 -32.97 16.93 -5.01
CA SER A 814 -33.69 15.86 -4.34
C SER A 814 -34.83 16.42 -3.47
N PRO A 815 -35.76 15.58 -2.99
CA PRO A 815 -36.61 15.95 -1.86
C PRO A 815 -35.78 16.46 -0.68
N VAL A 816 -36.38 17.36 0.12
CA VAL A 816 -35.79 17.80 1.38
C VAL A 816 -35.97 16.69 2.41
N CYS A 817 -34.87 16.30 3.04
CA CYS A 817 -34.82 15.35 4.15
C CYS A 817 -34.25 16.06 5.39
N SER A 818 -34.40 15.46 6.56
CA SER A 818 -33.80 15.98 7.79
C SER A 818 -33.15 14.87 8.61
N PHE A 819 -32.20 15.28 9.44
CA PHE A 819 -31.57 14.45 10.46
C PHE A 819 -31.31 15.28 11.71
N ARG A 820 -31.08 14.62 12.84
CA ARG A 820 -30.70 15.28 14.09
C ARG A 820 -29.34 14.77 14.55
N THR A 821 -28.42 15.67 14.86
CA THR A 821 -27.11 15.30 15.43
C THR A 821 -27.27 14.73 16.83
N ALA A 822 -26.34 13.86 17.22
CA ALA A 822 -26.36 13.28 18.56
C ALA A 822 -26.23 14.35 19.65
N PRO A 823 -26.82 14.14 20.84
CA PRO A 823 -26.67 15.07 21.94
C PRO A 823 -25.28 15.00 22.57
N GLN A 824 -24.78 16.14 23.04
CA GLN A 824 -23.54 16.17 23.81
C GLN A 824 -23.83 15.76 25.26
N GLY A 825 -23.35 14.57 25.64
CA GLY A 825 -23.49 14.05 27.00
C GLY A 825 -24.77 13.24 27.23
N LYS A 826 -25.25 13.20 28.47
CA LYS A 826 -26.29 12.24 28.90
C LYS A 826 -27.68 12.71 28.50
N SER A 827 -28.28 12.07 27.51
CA SER A 827 -29.68 12.31 27.09
C SER A 827 -30.37 10.99 26.77
N PRO A 828 -31.68 10.86 27.05
CA PRO A 828 -32.45 9.70 26.62
C PRO A 828 -32.54 9.63 25.10
N PHE A 829 -32.51 8.42 24.56
CA PHE A 829 -32.71 8.19 23.14
C PHE A 829 -33.26 6.79 22.89
N SER A 830 -33.74 6.55 21.66
CA SER A 830 -34.12 5.22 21.21
C SER A 830 -33.46 4.89 19.89
N PHE A 831 -33.31 3.60 19.59
CA PHE A 831 -32.83 3.12 18.31
C PHE A 831 -33.56 1.85 17.90
N ILE A 832 -33.57 1.59 16.59
CA ILE A 832 -34.12 0.37 16.00
C ILE A 832 -32.98 -0.62 15.80
N TYR A 833 -33.23 -1.90 16.03
CA TYR A 833 -32.30 -2.97 15.71
C TYR A 833 -32.96 -3.98 14.77
N LEU A 834 -32.22 -4.35 13.71
CA LEU A 834 -32.53 -5.41 12.74
C LEU A 834 -31.31 -6.33 12.56
N GLY A 835 -31.53 -7.52 12.04
CA GLY A 835 -30.48 -8.45 11.60
C GLY A 835 -30.99 -9.27 10.43
N ASP A 836 -30.09 -9.78 9.59
CA ASP A 836 -30.39 -10.76 8.54
C ASP A 836 -31.59 -10.36 7.70
N THR A 837 -31.37 -9.39 6.81
CA THR A 837 -32.40 -8.88 5.89
C THR A 837 -32.31 -9.55 4.52
N HIS A 838 -31.12 -10.00 4.09
CA HIS A 838 -30.90 -10.77 2.86
C HIS A 838 -31.57 -10.16 1.61
N ASN A 839 -31.69 -8.82 1.53
CA ASN A 839 -32.44 -8.12 0.48
C ASN A 839 -33.85 -8.72 0.18
N ASP A 840 -34.51 -9.29 1.19
CA ASP A 840 -35.81 -9.96 1.10
C ASP A 840 -36.94 -8.94 0.95
N ASP A 841 -38.07 -9.35 0.36
CA ASP A 841 -39.23 -8.46 0.15
C ASP A 841 -39.93 -8.10 1.48
N ILE A 842 -39.73 -8.90 2.54
CA ILE A 842 -40.26 -8.58 3.88
C ILE A 842 -39.57 -7.37 4.54
N VAL A 843 -38.41 -6.95 4.03
CA VAL A 843 -37.60 -5.87 4.63
C VAL A 843 -38.31 -4.52 4.61
N GLU A 844 -38.86 -4.10 3.47
CA GLU A 844 -39.57 -2.83 3.34
C GLU A 844 -40.76 -2.70 4.32
N PRO A 845 -41.70 -3.67 4.41
CA PRO A 845 -42.81 -3.56 5.33
C PRO A 845 -42.39 -3.69 6.81
N VAL A 846 -41.35 -4.46 7.15
CA VAL A 846 -40.79 -4.50 8.52
C VAL A 846 -40.17 -3.16 8.91
N LEU A 847 -39.36 -2.56 8.03
CA LEU A 847 -38.77 -1.24 8.25
C LEU A 847 -39.86 -0.17 8.46
N LYS A 848 -40.90 -0.16 7.61
CA LYS A 848 -42.03 0.76 7.74
C LYS A 848 -42.77 0.59 9.06
N GLN A 849 -42.98 -0.65 9.52
CA GLN A 849 -43.61 -0.91 10.80
C GLN A 849 -42.71 -0.52 11.98
N ALA A 850 -41.40 -0.73 11.89
CA ALA A 850 -40.43 -0.35 12.92
C ALA A 850 -40.40 1.17 13.14
N VAL A 851 -40.27 1.95 12.06
CA VAL A 851 -40.27 3.43 12.13
C VAL A 851 -41.62 3.97 12.59
N LYS A 852 -42.73 3.33 12.22
CA LYS A 852 -44.06 3.70 12.73
C LYS A 852 -44.19 3.51 14.25
N GLU A 853 -43.56 2.50 14.81
CA GLU A 853 -43.61 2.16 16.24
C GLU A 853 -42.55 2.90 17.08
N ALA A 854 -41.49 3.39 16.42
CA ALA A 854 -40.44 4.23 17.00
C ALA A 854 -40.13 5.44 16.10
N PRO A 855 -41.08 6.40 15.95
CA PRO A 855 -40.89 7.58 15.11
C PRO A 855 -39.81 8.53 15.66
N ASP A 856 -39.40 8.34 16.92
CA ASP A 856 -38.35 9.06 17.64
C ASP A 856 -37.03 8.27 17.72
N ALA A 857 -36.87 7.20 16.94
CA ALA A 857 -35.60 6.48 16.84
C ALA A 857 -34.52 7.41 16.26
N ALA A 858 -33.38 7.47 16.92
CA ALA A 858 -32.25 8.27 16.50
C ALA A 858 -31.49 7.64 15.31
N PHE A 859 -31.44 6.31 15.27
CA PHE A 859 -30.75 5.53 14.24
C PHE A 859 -31.26 4.09 14.19
N LEU A 860 -30.81 3.37 13.16
CA LEU A 860 -31.06 1.95 12.92
C LEU A 860 -29.74 1.18 12.92
N VAL A 861 -29.61 0.22 13.83
CA VAL A 861 -28.49 -0.72 13.91
C VAL A 861 -28.83 -2.00 13.15
N HIS A 862 -27.89 -2.51 12.36
CA HIS A 862 -28.06 -3.77 11.64
C HIS A 862 -26.90 -4.74 11.90
N SER A 863 -27.19 -5.94 12.41
CA SER A 863 -26.16 -6.92 12.84
C SER A 863 -25.60 -7.82 11.72
N GLY A 864 -25.46 -7.31 10.49
CA GLY A 864 -24.94 -8.09 9.35
C GLY A 864 -25.98 -8.91 8.58
N ASP A 865 -25.54 -9.45 7.44
CA ASP A 865 -26.32 -10.13 6.41
C ASP A 865 -27.41 -9.22 5.81
N HIS A 866 -26.95 -8.07 5.31
CA HIS A 866 -27.81 -7.07 4.63
C HIS A 866 -28.37 -7.62 3.32
N VAL A 867 -27.53 -8.33 2.59
CA VAL A 867 -27.81 -8.92 1.28
C VAL A 867 -27.42 -10.39 1.26
N ASN A 868 -27.99 -11.17 0.34
CA ASN A 868 -27.65 -12.59 0.21
C ASN A 868 -26.21 -12.84 -0.27
N THR A 869 -25.61 -11.89 -0.98
CA THR A 869 -24.17 -11.90 -1.24
C THR A 869 -23.67 -10.47 -1.40
N GLY A 870 -22.73 -10.09 -0.53
CA GLY A 870 -22.13 -8.75 -0.49
C GLY A 870 -21.28 -8.45 -1.71
N LEU A 871 -21.06 -9.42 -2.58
CA LEU A 871 -20.26 -9.30 -3.79
C LEU A 871 -21.06 -8.86 -5.02
N PHE A 872 -22.40 -8.82 -4.96
CA PHE A 872 -23.27 -8.50 -6.11
C PHE A 872 -24.01 -7.18 -5.92
N ARG A 873 -23.77 -6.23 -6.81
CA ARG A 873 -24.32 -4.87 -6.68
C ARG A 873 -25.84 -4.82 -6.87
N ASP A 874 -26.43 -5.68 -7.69
CA ASP A 874 -27.88 -5.75 -7.90
C ASP A 874 -28.66 -6.11 -6.62
N LEU A 875 -28.05 -6.88 -5.71
CA LEU A 875 -28.65 -7.21 -4.42
C LEU A 875 -28.61 -6.02 -3.46
N TRP A 876 -27.50 -5.26 -3.46
CA TRP A 876 -27.41 -3.99 -2.74
C TRP A 876 -28.39 -2.96 -3.30
N ASP A 877 -28.52 -2.87 -4.64
CA ASP A 877 -29.49 -1.99 -5.28
C ASP A 877 -30.91 -2.28 -4.80
N LYS A 878 -31.28 -3.57 -4.67
CA LYS A 878 -32.56 -3.99 -4.13
C LYS A 878 -32.72 -3.63 -2.65
N TYR A 879 -31.72 -3.92 -1.83
CA TYR A 879 -31.78 -3.63 -0.39
C TYR A 879 -31.94 -2.13 -0.10
N LEU A 880 -31.12 -1.31 -0.74
CA LEU A 880 -31.16 0.15 -0.57
C LEU A 880 -32.46 0.74 -1.12
N HIS A 881 -33.03 0.15 -2.17
CA HIS A 881 -34.36 0.52 -2.62
C HIS A 881 -35.45 0.22 -1.58
N SER A 882 -35.39 -0.92 -0.87
CA SER A 882 -36.36 -1.25 0.19
C SER A 882 -36.37 -0.23 1.34
N GLY A 883 -35.23 0.44 1.60
CA GLY A 883 -35.10 1.48 2.62
C GLY A 883 -35.21 2.92 2.12
N ARG A 884 -35.53 3.15 0.84
CA ARG A 884 -35.52 4.49 0.17
C ARG A 884 -36.34 5.58 0.86
N ASP A 885 -37.40 5.21 1.59
CA ASP A 885 -38.28 6.16 2.29
C ASP A 885 -37.79 6.45 3.72
N ILE A 886 -36.77 5.74 4.21
CA ILE A 886 -36.35 5.71 5.62
C ILE A 886 -34.88 6.13 5.79
N PHE A 887 -33.97 5.52 5.03
CA PHE A 887 -32.52 5.82 5.11
C PHE A 887 -32.15 7.29 4.87
N PRO A 888 -32.89 8.10 4.08
CA PRO A 888 -32.61 9.53 3.96
C PRO A 888 -32.88 10.33 5.26
N GLY A 889 -33.64 9.81 6.22
CA GLY A 889 -34.01 10.50 7.46
C GLY A 889 -33.59 9.78 8.74
N LEU A 890 -33.03 8.58 8.65
CA LEU A 890 -32.64 7.75 9.79
C LEU A 890 -31.25 7.18 9.54
N ALA A 891 -30.28 7.57 10.37
CA ALA A 891 -28.91 7.09 10.24
C ALA A 891 -28.85 5.56 10.35
N PHE A 892 -28.11 4.95 9.43
CA PHE A 892 -27.88 3.53 9.33
C PHE A 892 -26.52 3.16 9.91
N VAL A 893 -26.50 2.19 10.81
CA VAL A 893 -25.30 1.74 11.53
C VAL A 893 -25.09 0.25 11.25
N PRO A 894 -24.37 -0.08 10.16
CA PRO A 894 -24.21 -1.46 9.72
C PRO A 894 -23.04 -2.19 10.38
N THR A 895 -23.22 -3.48 10.67
CA THR A 895 -22.13 -4.44 10.92
C THR A 895 -22.04 -5.43 9.75
N LEU A 896 -20.90 -6.09 9.56
CA LEU A 896 -20.72 -7.16 8.57
C LEU A 896 -21.19 -8.52 9.08
N GLY A 897 -21.90 -9.25 8.22
CA GLY A 897 -22.17 -10.69 8.35
C GLY A 897 -21.45 -11.53 7.30
N ASN A 898 -21.60 -12.85 7.38
CA ASN A 898 -20.91 -13.79 6.49
C ASN A 898 -21.47 -13.82 5.06
N HIS A 899 -22.68 -13.30 4.83
CA HIS A 899 -23.17 -13.05 3.48
C HIS A 899 -22.62 -11.75 2.90
N ASP A 900 -22.29 -10.76 3.73
CA ASP A 900 -21.69 -9.49 3.28
C ASP A 900 -20.19 -9.64 2.96
N SER A 901 -19.49 -10.47 3.76
CA SER A 901 -18.07 -10.82 3.62
C SER A 901 -17.96 -12.31 3.29
N GLN A 902 -17.96 -12.63 2.00
CA GLN A 902 -18.21 -13.99 1.52
C GLN A 902 -17.05 -14.53 0.67
N ASP A 903 -16.95 -15.87 0.64
CA ASP A 903 -16.06 -16.61 -0.26
C ASP A 903 -14.56 -16.34 -0.08
N GLY A 904 -14.15 -15.78 1.06
CA GLY A 904 -12.76 -15.40 1.32
C GLY A 904 -12.29 -14.18 0.55
N LEU A 905 -13.23 -13.42 -0.02
CA LEU A 905 -12.98 -12.17 -0.73
C LEU A 905 -13.27 -10.99 0.20
N PRO A 906 -12.55 -9.86 0.03
CA PRO A 906 -12.83 -8.66 0.81
C PRO A 906 -14.26 -8.13 0.54
N PRO A 907 -14.96 -7.61 1.56
CA PRO A 907 -16.32 -7.07 1.44
C PRO A 907 -16.32 -5.69 0.76
N THR A 908 -15.84 -5.64 -0.48
CA THR A 908 -15.47 -4.40 -1.18
C THR A 908 -16.67 -3.47 -1.38
N LEU A 909 -17.83 -4.00 -1.79
CA LEU A 909 -19.03 -3.18 -1.96
C LEU A 909 -19.51 -2.58 -0.64
N TYR A 910 -19.42 -3.31 0.47
CA TYR A 910 -19.78 -2.77 1.79
C TYR A 910 -18.92 -1.53 2.13
N THR A 911 -17.59 -1.64 1.98
CA THR A 911 -16.66 -0.52 2.24
C THR A 911 -16.74 0.60 1.19
N GLN A 912 -17.39 0.36 0.05
CA GLN A 912 -17.63 1.37 -0.98
C GLN A 912 -18.99 2.06 -0.82
N LEU A 913 -19.97 1.42 -0.20
CA LEU A 913 -21.33 1.94 -0.06
C LEU A 913 -21.55 2.74 1.23
N PHE A 914 -20.72 2.51 2.24
CA PHE A 914 -20.85 3.13 3.56
C PHE A 914 -19.56 3.84 3.96
N MET A 915 -19.69 5.07 4.47
CA MET A 915 -18.61 5.79 5.12
C MET A 915 -18.70 5.52 6.62
N LEU A 916 -17.71 4.82 7.15
CA LEU A 916 -17.69 4.39 8.55
C LEU A 916 -16.36 4.84 9.19
N PRO A 917 -16.21 4.74 10.52
CA PRO A 917 -14.96 5.12 11.16
C PRO A 917 -13.82 4.21 10.69
N GLN A 918 -12.67 4.81 10.40
CA GLN A 918 -11.50 4.12 9.83
C GLN A 918 -10.57 3.57 10.91
N ASP A 919 -11.11 2.82 11.87
CA ASP A 919 -10.32 2.24 12.96
C ASP A 919 -9.42 1.11 12.43
N THR A 920 -8.10 1.31 12.56
CA THR A 920 -7.06 0.41 12.03
C THR A 920 -6.11 -0.12 13.10
N ALA A 921 -6.39 0.17 14.38
CA ALA A 921 -5.61 -0.32 15.50
C ALA A 921 -5.53 -1.87 15.48
N CYS A 922 -4.43 -2.40 16.02
CA CYS A 922 -4.12 -3.84 16.00
C CYS A 922 -4.06 -4.45 14.58
N GLY A 923 -3.84 -3.64 13.54
CA GLY A 923 -3.71 -4.09 12.14
C GLY A 923 -5.03 -4.58 11.54
N LEU A 924 -6.15 -4.00 11.97
CA LEU A 924 -7.47 -4.20 11.38
C LEU A 924 -7.61 -3.41 10.06
N SER A 925 -8.44 -3.94 9.17
CA SER A 925 -8.87 -3.21 7.98
C SER A 925 -9.87 -2.11 8.36
N PRO A 926 -9.78 -0.91 7.75
CA PRO A 926 -10.66 0.21 8.07
C PRO A 926 -12.14 -0.12 7.79
N GLU A 927 -13.06 0.60 8.44
CA GLU A 927 -14.51 0.58 8.20
C GLU A 927 -15.24 -0.75 8.48
N ARG A 928 -14.50 -1.79 8.89
CA ARG A 928 -15.08 -3.11 9.22
C ARG A 928 -15.38 -3.26 10.70
N ASN A 929 -14.56 -2.65 11.55
CA ASN A 929 -14.74 -2.59 13.00
C ASN A 929 -14.69 -1.13 13.41
N TYR A 930 -15.63 -0.69 14.25
CA TYR A 930 -15.65 0.69 14.69
C TYR A 930 -16.46 0.87 15.97
N ALA A 931 -16.18 1.96 16.68
CA ALA A 931 -16.94 2.36 17.86
C ALA A 931 -17.42 3.80 17.74
N PHE A 932 -18.61 4.08 18.30
CA PHE A 932 -19.13 5.44 18.40
C PHE A 932 -19.95 5.60 19.68
N SER A 933 -20.14 6.85 20.07
CA SER A 933 -20.94 7.21 21.24
C SER A 933 -22.21 7.93 20.81
N TYR A 934 -23.33 7.60 21.46
CA TYR A 934 -24.59 8.31 21.34
C TYR A 934 -25.20 8.46 22.74
N GLY A 935 -25.35 9.70 23.20
CA GLY A 935 -25.79 9.95 24.57
C GLY A 935 -24.79 9.43 25.61
N ASP A 936 -25.26 8.60 26.55
CA ASP A 936 -24.44 7.92 27.59
C ASP A 936 -24.19 6.43 27.25
N ALA A 937 -24.21 6.08 25.95
CA ALA A 937 -23.97 4.72 25.45
C ALA A 937 -22.84 4.69 24.42
N ARG A 938 -21.98 3.67 24.51
CA ARG A 938 -20.94 3.36 23.51
C ARG A 938 -21.30 2.06 22.80
N PHE A 939 -21.23 2.11 21.48
CA PHE A 939 -21.50 1.00 20.57
C PHE A 939 -20.19 0.46 20.01
N TYR A 940 -20.05 -0.86 19.95
CA TYR A 940 -18.91 -1.54 19.32
C TYR A 940 -19.44 -2.40 18.19
N MET A 941 -19.15 -2.00 16.97
CA MET A 941 -19.55 -2.69 15.75
C MET A 941 -18.40 -3.62 15.36
N ILE A 942 -18.66 -4.93 15.42
CA ILE A 942 -17.63 -5.97 15.35
C ILE A 942 -17.86 -6.83 14.10
N ASP A 943 -16.87 -6.87 13.22
CA ASP A 943 -16.89 -7.76 12.05
C ASP A 943 -16.60 -9.20 12.47
N ALA A 944 -17.66 -10.00 12.55
CA ALA A 944 -17.55 -11.39 13.00
C ALA A 944 -16.77 -12.29 12.02
N THR A 945 -16.51 -11.81 10.79
CA THR A 945 -15.79 -12.54 9.73
C THR A 945 -14.29 -12.24 9.70
N GLY A 946 -13.82 -11.34 10.57
CA GLY A 946 -12.43 -10.92 10.63
C GLY A 946 -11.54 -11.80 11.51
N ASP A 947 -10.30 -11.37 11.69
CA ASP A 947 -9.32 -12.04 12.56
C ASP A 947 -9.70 -11.82 14.03
N ILE A 948 -10.11 -12.90 14.69
CA ILE A 948 -10.66 -12.88 16.05
C ILE A 948 -9.71 -12.26 17.07
N GLU A 949 -8.40 -12.50 16.95
CA GLU A 949 -7.40 -12.02 17.91
C GLU A 949 -7.08 -10.55 17.69
N LYS A 950 -6.99 -10.11 16.42
CA LYS A 950 -6.83 -8.67 16.12
C LYS A 950 -8.04 -7.86 16.58
N ILE A 951 -9.24 -8.40 16.39
CA ILE A 951 -10.48 -7.79 16.87
C ILE A 951 -10.49 -7.72 18.39
N ALA A 952 -10.11 -8.80 19.08
CA ALA A 952 -10.03 -8.81 20.55
C ALA A 952 -9.06 -7.73 21.08
N CYS A 953 -7.92 -7.55 20.43
CA CYS A 953 -6.95 -6.49 20.74
C CYS A 953 -7.58 -5.09 20.63
N TRP A 954 -8.20 -4.77 19.50
CA TRP A 954 -8.88 -3.48 19.30
C TRP A 954 -10.03 -3.28 20.29
N LEU A 955 -10.86 -4.30 20.47
CA LEU A 955 -12.01 -4.27 21.36
C LEU A 955 -11.59 -4.02 22.82
N GLU A 956 -10.49 -4.63 23.29
CA GLU A 956 -9.96 -4.36 24.62
C GLU A 956 -9.49 -2.90 24.77
N GLU A 957 -8.85 -2.33 23.74
CA GLU A 957 -8.44 -0.93 23.75
C GLU A 957 -9.63 0.03 23.83
N GLU A 958 -10.69 -0.24 23.07
CA GLU A 958 -11.92 0.54 23.06
C GLU A 958 -12.68 0.42 24.39
N LEU A 959 -12.89 -0.80 24.89
CA LEU A 959 -13.56 -1.05 26.16
C LEU A 959 -12.83 -0.40 27.34
N ARG A 960 -11.49 -0.41 27.34
CA ARG A 960 -10.68 0.22 28.38
C ARG A 960 -10.83 1.74 28.41
N GLN A 961 -11.09 2.38 27.27
CA GLN A 961 -11.17 3.84 27.15
C GLN A 961 -12.58 4.39 27.38
N THR A 962 -13.57 3.50 27.45
CA THR A 962 -14.99 3.82 27.53
C THR A 962 -15.35 4.54 28.82
N LYS A 963 -16.13 5.62 28.68
CA LYS A 963 -16.62 6.44 29.81
C LYS A 963 -18.13 6.41 29.94
N GLU A 964 -18.80 6.02 28.86
CA GLU A 964 -20.23 5.87 28.72
C GLU A 964 -20.74 4.80 29.69
N LYS A 965 -21.91 5.05 30.26
CA LYS A 965 -22.52 4.11 31.19
C LYS A 965 -22.90 2.82 30.50
N TRP A 966 -23.58 2.91 29.36
CA TRP A 966 -24.08 1.75 28.62
C TRP A 966 -23.06 1.29 27.58
N LYS A 967 -22.80 -0.01 27.52
CA LYS A 967 -21.89 -0.63 26.55
C LYS A 967 -22.66 -1.66 25.77
N ILE A 968 -22.77 -1.47 24.46
CA ILE A 968 -23.54 -2.33 23.57
C ILE A 968 -22.63 -2.83 22.46
N ALA A 969 -22.45 -4.14 22.35
CA ALA A 969 -21.71 -4.72 21.24
C ALA A 969 -22.68 -5.27 20.18
N VAL A 970 -22.31 -5.13 18.91
CA VAL A 970 -23.08 -5.64 17.77
C VAL A 970 -22.15 -6.49 16.93
N THR A 971 -22.45 -7.78 16.83
CA THR A 971 -21.66 -8.76 16.08
C THR A 971 -22.60 -9.72 15.38
N HIS A 972 -22.25 -10.24 14.21
CA HIS A 972 -23.15 -11.08 13.46
C HIS A 972 -23.35 -12.46 14.11
N PHE A 973 -22.29 -13.12 14.56
CA PHE A 973 -22.35 -14.49 15.10
C PHE A 973 -22.76 -14.53 16.58
N PRO A 974 -23.86 -15.22 16.94
CA PRO A 974 -24.36 -15.27 18.31
C PRO A 974 -23.60 -16.30 19.18
N PRO A 975 -22.76 -15.89 20.15
CA PRO A 975 -21.84 -16.80 20.84
C PRO A 975 -22.55 -17.88 21.67
N TYR A 976 -23.78 -17.63 22.12
CA TYR A 976 -24.54 -18.52 23.02
C TYR A 976 -25.83 -19.06 22.40
N ALA A 977 -25.92 -19.14 21.07
CA ALA A 977 -27.09 -19.73 20.38
C ALA A 977 -27.30 -21.21 20.77
N THR A 978 -26.22 -22.00 20.75
CA THR A 978 -26.17 -23.40 21.17
C THR A 978 -25.08 -23.61 22.22
N ASP A 979 -25.07 -24.76 22.91
CA ASP A 979 -24.05 -25.06 23.93
C ASP A 979 -22.62 -25.03 23.38
N SER A 980 -22.43 -25.38 22.10
CA SER A 980 -21.13 -25.49 21.43
C SER A 980 -20.83 -24.35 20.46
N SER A 981 -21.68 -23.33 20.36
CA SER A 981 -21.50 -22.22 19.42
C SER A 981 -20.24 -21.40 19.73
N TYR A 982 -19.42 -21.16 18.70
CA TYR A 982 -18.32 -20.18 18.67
C TYR A 982 -17.39 -20.14 19.90
N PRO A 983 -16.73 -21.25 20.28
CA PRO A 983 -15.90 -21.31 21.49
C PRO A 983 -14.73 -20.33 21.48
N GLU A 984 -14.17 -20.02 20.32
CA GLU A 984 -13.14 -18.99 20.13
C GLU A 984 -13.66 -17.58 20.38
N ILE A 985 -14.83 -17.21 19.86
CA ILE A 985 -15.47 -15.92 20.17
C ILE A 985 -15.74 -15.78 21.66
N ARG A 986 -16.22 -16.87 22.32
CA ARG A 986 -16.42 -16.86 23.77
C ARG A 986 -15.13 -16.59 24.54
N ARG A 987 -14.03 -17.25 24.15
CA ARG A 987 -12.72 -17.07 24.79
C ARG A 987 -12.14 -15.68 24.55
N SER A 988 -12.21 -15.15 23.33
CA SER A 988 -11.48 -13.94 22.96
C SER A 988 -12.31 -12.65 23.13
N TRP A 989 -13.62 -12.67 22.86
CA TRP A 989 -14.48 -11.47 22.96
C TRP A 989 -15.37 -11.48 24.20
N CYS A 990 -16.09 -12.58 24.48
CA CYS A 990 -17.00 -12.61 25.63
C CYS A 990 -16.26 -12.46 26.97
N SER A 991 -15.01 -12.95 27.07
CA SER A 991 -14.18 -12.71 28.25
C SER A 991 -13.86 -11.22 28.48
N LEU A 992 -13.72 -10.44 27.41
CA LEU A 992 -13.57 -8.97 27.47
C LEU A 992 -14.90 -8.30 27.82
N PHE A 993 -16.01 -8.79 27.26
CA PHE A 993 -17.36 -8.33 27.63
C PHE A 993 -17.61 -8.48 29.13
N ASP A 994 -17.22 -9.62 29.71
CA ASP A 994 -17.34 -9.86 31.14
C ASP A 994 -16.38 -8.99 31.96
N LYS A 995 -15.11 -8.87 31.53
CA LYS A 995 -14.08 -8.07 32.20
C LYS A 995 -14.43 -6.59 32.30
N TYR A 996 -14.98 -6.01 31.23
CA TYR A 996 -15.33 -4.59 31.14
C TYR A 996 -16.82 -4.30 31.35
N HIS A 997 -17.62 -5.35 31.61
CA HIS A 997 -19.06 -5.32 31.80
C HIS A 997 -19.79 -4.62 30.64
N VAL A 998 -19.89 -5.34 29.52
CA VAL A 998 -20.82 -5.04 28.42
C VAL A 998 -22.23 -5.45 28.85
N ASP A 999 -23.22 -4.62 28.50
CA ASP A 999 -24.59 -4.80 29.00
C ASP A 999 -25.42 -5.69 28.09
N LEU A 1000 -25.28 -5.44 26.78
CA LEU A 1000 -26.11 -6.03 25.74
C LEU A 1000 -25.25 -6.34 24.51
N VAL A 1001 -25.40 -7.55 24.00
CA VAL A 1001 -24.83 -8.00 22.73
C VAL A 1001 -25.98 -8.31 21.78
N LEU A 1002 -25.97 -7.65 20.62
CA LEU A 1002 -26.97 -7.82 19.56
C LEU A 1002 -26.36 -8.60 18.41
N SER A 1003 -27.09 -9.58 17.86
CA SER A 1003 -26.55 -10.53 16.88
C SER A 1003 -27.56 -11.13 15.91
N GLY A 1004 -27.11 -11.64 14.78
CA GLY A 1004 -27.96 -12.19 13.73
C GLY A 1004 -27.76 -13.69 13.54
N HIS A 1005 -27.65 -14.09 12.27
CA HIS A 1005 -27.15 -15.35 11.73
C HIS A 1005 -28.06 -16.57 11.90
N VAL A 1006 -28.57 -16.79 13.11
CA VAL A 1006 -29.49 -17.90 13.38
C VAL A 1006 -30.90 -17.38 13.11
N HIS A 1007 -31.60 -17.95 12.12
CA HIS A 1007 -32.89 -17.46 11.62
C HIS A 1007 -34.07 -17.72 12.59
N GLN A 1008 -33.89 -17.35 13.86
CA GLN A 1008 -34.78 -17.57 15.00
C GLN A 1008 -34.52 -16.47 16.03
N TYR A 1009 -35.48 -16.21 16.91
CA TYR A 1009 -35.29 -15.29 18.02
C TYR A 1009 -34.83 -16.02 19.26
N PHE A 1010 -33.80 -15.49 19.94
CA PHE A 1010 -33.53 -15.89 21.30
C PHE A 1010 -32.86 -14.80 22.13
N ARG A 1011 -33.05 -14.91 23.45
CA ARG A 1011 -32.42 -14.10 24.48
C ARG A 1011 -31.81 -15.00 25.53
N SER A 1012 -30.57 -14.73 25.90
CA SER A 1012 -29.89 -15.46 26.98
C SER A 1012 -30.38 -15.01 28.36
N TYR A 1013 -30.13 -15.82 29.38
CA TYR A 1013 -29.96 -15.30 30.73
C TYR A 1013 -28.74 -14.35 30.79
N PRO A 1014 -28.56 -13.51 31.83
CA PRO A 1014 -27.30 -12.81 32.03
C PRO A 1014 -26.15 -13.82 32.20
N ILE A 1015 -25.08 -13.66 31.44
CA ILE A 1015 -23.92 -14.57 31.44
C ILE A 1015 -22.67 -13.83 31.93
N ASN A 1016 -21.89 -14.49 32.78
CA ASN A 1016 -20.54 -14.05 33.16
C ASN A 1016 -19.65 -15.28 33.33
N ASN A 1017 -18.49 -15.27 32.67
CA ASN A 1017 -17.51 -16.35 32.67
C ASN A 1017 -18.15 -17.70 32.29
N GLU A 1018 -18.96 -17.69 31.23
CA GLU A 1018 -19.74 -18.83 30.71
C GLU A 1018 -20.71 -19.47 31.73
N GLN A 1019 -21.12 -18.72 32.76
CA GLN A 1019 -22.12 -19.14 33.74
C GLN A 1019 -23.32 -18.20 33.72
N VAL A 1020 -24.52 -18.77 33.88
CA VAL A 1020 -25.75 -18.00 34.10
C VAL A 1020 -25.68 -17.35 35.49
N VAL A 1021 -25.92 -16.05 35.55
CA VAL A 1021 -25.98 -15.29 36.80
C VAL A 1021 -27.38 -14.71 37.01
N THR A 1022 -27.80 -14.60 38.28
CA THR A 1022 -29.16 -14.17 38.65
C THR A 1022 -29.33 -12.66 38.70
N ASP A 1023 -28.23 -11.90 38.65
CA ASP A 1023 -28.20 -10.45 38.74
C ASP A 1023 -27.76 -9.88 37.39
N SER A 1024 -28.66 -9.19 36.69
CA SER A 1024 -28.37 -8.59 35.39
C SER A 1024 -27.26 -7.54 35.45
N GLY A 1025 -26.99 -6.94 36.62
CA GLY A 1025 -25.87 -6.02 36.80
C GLY A 1025 -24.50 -6.72 36.94
N LYS A 1026 -24.47 -8.06 36.84
CA LYS A 1026 -23.25 -8.87 36.98
C LYS A 1026 -22.96 -9.75 35.77
N GLY A 1027 -23.75 -9.69 34.72
CA GLY A 1027 -23.55 -10.45 33.49
C GLY A 1027 -24.05 -9.72 32.27
N THR A 1028 -23.62 -10.17 31.10
CA THR A 1028 -23.98 -9.63 29.79
C THR A 1028 -25.23 -10.34 29.26
N LEU A 1029 -26.19 -9.61 28.68
CA LEU A 1029 -27.31 -10.21 27.95
C LEU A 1029 -26.99 -10.34 26.46
N TYR A 1030 -27.31 -11.48 25.86
CA TYR A 1030 -27.12 -11.75 24.44
C TYR A 1030 -28.50 -11.92 23.78
N VAL A 1031 -28.76 -11.17 22.73
CA VAL A 1031 -29.99 -11.25 21.95
C VAL A 1031 -29.66 -11.49 20.49
N SER A 1032 -30.31 -12.49 19.89
CA SER A 1032 -30.27 -12.74 18.47
C SER A 1032 -31.66 -12.61 17.86
N SER A 1033 -31.74 -11.89 16.75
CA SER A 1033 -32.98 -11.64 16.03
C SER A 1033 -32.73 -11.45 14.53
N VAL A 1034 -33.72 -11.84 13.73
CA VAL A 1034 -33.68 -11.74 12.27
C VAL A 1034 -34.94 -11.09 11.69
N THR A 1035 -34.79 -10.40 10.57
CA THR A 1035 -35.89 -9.79 9.81
C THR A 1035 -36.45 -10.74 8.76
N VAL A 1036 -35.61 -11.59 8.15
CA VAL A 1036 -36.08 -12.68 7.28
C VAL A 1036 -37.03 -13.63 8.01
N GLU A 1037 -37.86 -14.34 7.25
CA GLU A 1037 -38.72 -15.40 7.79
C GLU A 1037 -37.87 -16.55 8.38
N PRO A 1038 -38.38 -17.24 9.43
CA PRO A 1038 -37.61 -18.26 10.11
C PRO A 1038 -37.43 -19.50 9.23
N ARG A 1039 -36.30 -20.18 9.39
CA ARG A 1039 -36.00 -21.44 8.70
C ARG A 1039 -36.52 -22.64 9.51
N LYS A 1040 -36.13 -23.85 9.09
CA LYS A 1040 -36.32 -25.05 9.92
C LYS A 1040 -35.66 -24.82 11.27
N PRO A 1041 -36.32 -25.19 12.39
CA PRO A 1041 -35.77 -24.91 13.71
C PRO A 1041 -34.38 -25.51 13.91
N GLU A 1042 -33.45 -24.71 14.40
CA GLU A 1042 -32.13 -25.15 14.86
C GLU A 1042 -32.16 -25.40 16.38
N PRO A 1043 -31.24 -26.23 16.94
CA PRO A 1043 -31.17 -26.44 18.38
C PRO A 1043 -30.82 -25.13 19.12
N ALA A 1044 -31.55 -24.84 20.20
CA ALA A 1044 -31.19 -23.75 21.13
C ALA A 1044 -30.43 -24.32 22.34
N SER A 1045 -29.61 -23.49 23.00
CA SER A 1045 -28.93 -23.88 24.24
C SER A 1045 -29.94 -24.08 25.38
N GLU A 1046 -29.94 -25.28 25.96
CA GLU A 1046 -30.71 -25.57 27.17
C GLU A 1046 -30.11 -24.88 28.41
N LYS A 1047 -28.83 -24.49 28.34
CA LYS A 1047 -28.10 -23.86 29.44
C LYS A 1047 -28.25 -22.34 29.46
N TYR A 1048 -28.16 -21.69 28.30
CA TYR A 1048 -27.96 -20.24 28.21
C TYR A 1048 -29.22 -19.46 27.83
N ASN A 1049 -30.15 -20.05 27.07
CA ASN A 1049 -31.32 -19.32 26.58
C ASN A 1049 -32.43 -19.20 27.65
N GLU A 1050 -32.87 -17.97 27.91
CA GLU A 1050 -34.06 -17.69 28.74
C GLU A 1050 -35.33 -17.66 27.89
N VAL A 1051 -35.25 -17.05 26.71
CA VAL A 1051 -36.36 -16.95 25.75
C VAL A 1051 -35.89 -17.49 24.40
N TYR A 1052 -36.77 -18.27 23.76
CA TYR A 1052 -36.58 -18.79 22.41
C TYR A 1052 -37.92 -18.76 21.66
N ALA A 1053 -37.88 -18.35 20.40
CA ALA A 1053 -39.00 -18.45 19.47
C ALA A 1053 -38.48 -18.68 18.05
N ASN A 1054 -38.99 -19.71 17.36
CA ASN A 1054 -38.75 -19.90 15.93
C ASN A 1054 -39.59 -18.91 15.10
N LYS A 1055 -39.22 -17.64 15.14
CA LYS A 1055 -39.96 -16.52 14.54
C LYS A 1055 -38.99 -15.57 13.85
N GLY A 1056 -39.39 -15.08 12.68
CA GLY A 1056 -38.72 -14.05 11.89
C GLY A 1056 -39.68 -12.89 11.62
N GLY A 1057 -39.36 -12.02 10.65
CA GLY A 1057 -40.17 -10.81 10.40
C GLY A 1057 -40.16 -9.85 11.58
N LEU A 1058 -39.07 -9.84 12.35
CA LEU A 1058 -38.95 -9.12 13.61
C LEU A 1058 -38.19 -7.80 13.43
N PHE A 1059 -38.54 -6.84 14.29
CA PHE A 1059 -37.77 -5.64 14.56
C PHE A 1059 -37.76 -5.34 16.06
N GLN A 1060 -36.72 -4.65 16.51
CA GLN A 1060 -36.51 -4.35 17.92
C GLN A 1060 -36.46 -2.85 18.14
N ILE A 1061 -37.06 -2.41 19.25
CA ILE A 1061 -36.98 -1.02 19.70
C ILE A 1061 -36.29 -1.03 21.06
N ILE A 1062 -35.19 -0.30 21.14
CA ILE A 1062 -34.40 -0.14 22.35
C ILE A 1062 -34.48 1.31 22.79
N ARG A 1063 -34.88 1.55 24.05
CA ARG A 1063 -34.92 2.89 24.64
C ARG A 1063 -33.95 2.95 25.81
N ILE A 1064 -33.06 3.93 25.79
CA ILE A 1064 -32.11 4.17 26.87
C ILE A 1064 -32.48 5.49 27.53
N ASP A 1065 -32.78 5.42 28.82
CA ASP A 1065 -32.80 6.57 29.73
C ASP A 1065 -31.70 6.34 30.77
N ASN A 1066 -31.17 7.41 31.36
CA ASN A 1066 -29.98 7.46 32.22
C ASN A 1066 -29.67 6.17 33.01
N ASN A 1067 -30.65 5.54 33.66
CA ASN A 1067 -30.46 4.32 34.46
C ASN A 1067 -31.22 3.08 33.96
N THR A 1068 -31.95 3.16 32.84
CA THR A 1068 -32.74 2.05 32.31
C THR A 1068 -32.53 1.84 30.81
N LEU A 1069 -32.44 0.59 30.38
CA LEU A 1069 -32.51 0.20 28.98
C LEU A 1069 -33.71 -0.72 28.80
N ASP A 1070 -34.71 -0.26 28.06
CA ASP A 1070 -35.91 -1.01 27.70
C ASP A 1070 -35.74 -1.63 26.32
N PHE A 1071 -36.00 -2.93 26.20
CA PHE A 1071 -35.94 -3.67 24.96
C PHE A 1071 -37.30 -4.28 24.64
N ILE A 1072 -37.78 -4.10 23.42
CA ILE A 1072 -39.03 -4.72 22.93
C ILE A 1072 -38.77 -5.30 21.54
N SER A 1073 -39.03 -6.60 21.37
CA SER A 1073 -39.04 -7.28 20.06
C SER A 1073 -40.47 -7.47 19.58
N LYS A 1074 -40.78 -7.02 18.35
CA LYS A 1074 -42.11 -7.12 17.73
C LYS A 1074 -42.03 -7.76 16.36
N GLY A 1075 -43.09 -8.45 15.97
CA GLY A 1075 -43.31 -8.85 14.57
C GLY A 1075 -43.89 -7.72 13.73
N ILE A 1076 -43.89 -7.92 12.41
CA ILE A 1076 -44.52 -7.03 11.42
C ILE A 1076 -46.02 -6.77 11.69
N ASP A 1077 -46.69 -7.69 12.40
CA ASP A 1077 -48.07 -7.59 12.87
C ASP A 1077 -48.24 -6.71 14.13
N GLY A 1078 -47.14 -6.20 14.69
CA GLY A 1078 -47.09 -5.42 15.93
C GLY A 1078 -47.13 -6.27 17.20
N VAL A 1079 -47.18 -7.60 17.09
CA VAL A 1079 -47.26 -8.51 18.24
C VAL A 1079 -45.89 -8.61 18.90
N ILE A 1080 -45.86 -8.40 20.22
CA ILE A 1080 -44.65 -8.52 21.03
C ILE A 1080 -44.23 -10.00 21.09
N THR A 1081 -42.98 -10.26 20.72
CA THR A 1081 -42.34 -11.58 20.82
C THR A 1081 -41.58 -11.71 22.15
N ASP A 1082 -40.93 -10.63 22.59
CA ASP A 1082 -40.21 -10.57 23.87
C ASP A 1082 -40.07 -9.11 24.34
N GLN A 1083 -39.91 -8.91 25.65
CA GLN A 1083 -39.65 -7.60 26.25
C GLN A 1083 -38.90 -7.76 27.58
N PHE A 1084 -37.91 -6.90 27.83
CA PHE A 1084 -37.19 -6.85 29.09
C PHE A 1084 -36.63 -5.46 29.38
N GLN A 1085 -36.18 -5.24 30.62
CA GLN A 1085 -35.58 -3.99 31.06
C GLN A 1085 -34.31 -4.27 31.87
N LEU A 1086 -33.22 -3.58 31.53
CA LEU A 1086 -31.99 -3.53 32.32
C LEU A 1086 -31.97 -2.28 33.20
N LYS A 1087 -31.38 -2.38 34.40
CA LYS A 1087 -31.25 -1.28 35.36
C LYS A 1087 -29.81 -1.17 35.88
N LYS A 1088 -29.31 0.06 35.98
CA LYS A 1088 -28.00 0.38 36.54
C LYS A 1088 -28.07 1.30 37.75
#